data_AF-A0A150PBD8-F1
#
_entry.id   AF-A0A150PBD8-F1
#
_cell.length_a   1.000
_cell.length_b   1.000
_cell.length_c   1.000
_cell.angle_alpha   90.00
_cell.angle_beta   90.00
_cell.angle_gamma   90.00
#
_symmetry.space_group_name_H-M   'P 1'
#
loop_
_entity.id
_entity.type
_entity.pdbx_description
1 polymer ?
#
loop_
_entity_poly.entity_id
_entity_poly.type
_entity_poly.pdbx_seq_one_letter_code
_entity_poly.pdbx_strand_id
1 'polypeptide(L)'
;MVRVADHELKAATLEGSICTVLSPRQLGKSSLVNRLRQSLPSDARMAYIDLQQGIEHDPAPFYLAICSEIAASLHTGLRIEDLSPPGDGRAPERVLHHYLSTTVVEALGTSRLIICFDEIDRLLVRDFRDDFFAGIRAFFNAGANRPELRRIGFVLVGAVTPDELASNPQLSPFNIAREIRVGDLPREDAQKKLAVGLPFPKDLQNRAFDRVWFWTSGHPYLTQRTCSAIAEQDWGRGTDVDLYVDTVVKRLYLDDNANDTNTIPFIKKLVRSLDPPRCKSIISVYREIYQGRDYKRNQGDPSLLWLLMTGLVHPGVEGRLEVRNRIFRTVFGEAWIEQQLAGYQQIAPPGAAHPSSGVVSQKLEAAIERRQALRRLGNTTEEVDSEILSFKRQLREGGQLRAGDALGEERYLLLEQIGRGGFATVWRAHDRDAGTMVAVKLLHPNLAGDQLRRERFVRGARVMAALQHPAIVRVVDAGAEDAGFYYFVMEYVAGGDLRRAVLANALTTRQIISIILEVGDALALAHSKGIIHRDVKPANILLDARRRPLLADFDLVAAADTTGGTRTGALGTFIYSAPESMHRPQDADARADVYGLGMTAVFCLHGAELPMTVLRDADSFIEQLPCEKSIRSVLRRSVDWDREFRFSTVQALCDALRVATMEAEAELLQWGAADDPDATTKIIRSTLVHPGVEMIDLPAGSFWMGSYEGQLHAHADELPPRRVTVSAFSIAKYAVTQELYHDIMCTNPSDPIGRDLPVNLVSWFDAVVFCNQLSKAAGLRPAYVIEGEYVVWDREADGYRLPTEAEWEYAARGPDGLIYPWGNEPPSNQLCWDGEGNDMGRGRRSGPSAVGSYPAGASPFGVMNMVGNVWEWCWDWYGAYRDDAEVNSDPIGPSIGKERVIRGGSWLYDDPSMVRGAYRDKSAPDNQDIGIGFRCVRSARR
;
A
#
# COMPACT_ATOMS: atom_id res chain seq x y z
N MET A 1 -15.88 4.40 39.20
CA MET A 1 -14.91 5.51 39.20
C MET A 1 -15.23 6.34 37.97
N VAL A 2 -15.35 7.66 38.09
CA VAL A 2 -15.74 8.53 36.96
C VAL A 2 -14.47 9.20 36.46
N ARG A 3 -14.19 9.12 35.16
CA ARG A 3 -13.02 9.73 34.53
C ARG A 3 -13.43 11.06 33.91
N VAL A 4 -12.43 11.89 33.59
CA VAL A 4 -12.64 13.10 32.78
C VAL A 4 -13.33 12.74 31.45
N ALA A 5 -12.91 11.65 30.81
CA ALA A 5 -13.52 11.13 29.60
C ALA A 5 -15.03 10.81 29.72
N ASP A 6 -15.52 10.42 30.91
CA ASP A 6 -16.94 10.16 31.13
C ASP A 6 -17.76 11.46 31.05
N HIS A 7 -17.22 12.56 31.57
CA HIS A 7 -17.85 13.88 31.49
C HIS A 7 -17.75 14.47 30.08
N GLU A 8 -16.57 14.38 29.45
CA GLU A 8 -16.34 14.87 28.09
C GLU A 8 -17.22 14.17 27.05
N LEU A 9 -17.31 12.84 27.11
CA LEU A 9 -18.16 12.06 26.20
C LEU A 9 -19.63 12.44 26.38
N LYS A 10 -20.10 12.55 27.63
CA LYS A 10 -21.49 12.94 27.91
C LYS A 10 -21.81 14.34 27.38
N ALA A 11 -20.94 15.32 27.63
CA ALA A 11 -21.14 16.68 27.14
C ALA A 11 -21.18 16.73 25.60
N ALA A 12 -20.18 16.14 24.95
CA ALA A 12 -20.05 16.17 23.49
C ALA A 12 -21.20 15.43 22.77
N THR A 13 -21.67 14.31 23.31
CA THR A 13 -22.80 13.57 22.73
C THR A 13 -24.13 14.31 22.90
N LEU A 14 -24.33 15.05 23.99
CA LEU A 14 -25.53 15.88 24.18
C LEU A 14 -25.55 17.13 23.30
N GLU A 15 -24.38 17.58 22.83
CA GLU A 15 -24.23 18.63 21.81
C GLU A 15 -24.51 18.12 20.39
N GLY A 16 -24.72 16.82 20.20
CA GLY A 16 -24.95 16.20 18.89
C GLY A 16 -23.67 15.95 18.09
N SER A 17 -22.49 16.01 18.73
CA SER A 17 -21.20 15.81 18.05
C SER A 17 -20.98 14.35 17.60
N ILE A 18 -20.08 14.16 16.62
CA ILE A 18 -19.42 12.86 16.40
C ILE A 18 -18.29 12.76 17.42
N CYS A 19 -18.27 11.68 18.20
CA CYS A 19 -17.22 11.40 19.17
C CYS A 19 -16.48 10.12 18.79
N THR A 20 -15.15 10.12 18.89
CA THR A 20 -14.32 8.94 18.66
C THR A 20 -13.67 8.49 19.95
N VAL A 21 -13.80 7.21 20.27
CA VAL A 21 -13.21 6.55 21.44
C VAL A 21 -12.24 5.49 20.93
N LEU A 22 -11.15 5.93 20.30
CA LEU A 22 -10.11 5.07 19.74
C LEU A 22 -9.01 4.87 20.78
N SER A 23 -9.01 3.72 21.43
CA SER A 23 -8.01 3.41 22.47
C SER A 23 -7.77 1.90 22.54
N PRO A 24 -6.67 1.45 23.16
CA PRO A 24 -6.43 0.04 23.44
C PRO A 24 -7.66 -0.69 24.03
N ARG A 25 -7.84 -1.97 23.70
CA ARG A 25 -8.99 -2.80 24.13
C ARG A 25 -9.21 -2.81 25.66
N GLN A 26 -8.16 -2.62 26.44
CA GLN A 26 -8.16 -2.86 27.89
C GLN A 26 -8.30 -1.61 28.76
N LEU A 27 -8.54 -0.43 28.16
CA LEU A 27 -8.74 0.81 28.89
C LEU A 27 -10.18 1.05 29.36
N GLY A 28 -11.09 0.11 29.10
CA GLY A 28 -12.46 0.16 29.62
C GLY A 28 -13.40 1.05 28.79
N LYS A 29 -13.30 0.98 27.46
CA LYS A 29 -14.20 1.65 26.51
C LYS A 29 -15.66 1.25 26.72
N SER A 30 -15.96 -0.05 26.81
CA SER A 30 -17.32 -0.53 27.05
C SER A 30 -17.87 -0.05 28.39
N SER A 31 -17.03 0.08 29.43
CA SER A 31 -17.44 0.67 30.71
C SER A 31 -17.73 2.17 30.61
N LEU A 32 -16.99 2.91 29.77
CA LEU A 32 -17.25 4.32 29.48
C LEU A 32 -18.61 4.48 28.78
N VAL A 33 -18.87 3.67 27.74
CA VAL A 33 -20.13 3.65 27.00
C VAL A 33 -21.32 3.25 27.89
N ASN A 34 -21.16 2.23 28.73
CA ASN A 34 -22.22 1.83 29.67
C ASN A 34 -22.53 2.91 30.70
N ARG A 35 -21.52 3.64 31.18
CA ARG A 35 -21.73 4.78 32.09
C ARG A 35 -22.39 5.95 31.39
N LEU A 36 -22.03 6.23 30.13
CA LEU A 36 -22.77 7.19 29.31
C LEU A 36 -24.26 6.82 29.32
N ARG A 37 -24.61 5.59 28.93
CA ARG A 37 -25.99 5.09 28.90
C ARG A 37 -26.74 5.31 30.23
N GLN A 38 -26.11 4.97 31.36
CA GLN A 38 -26.71 5.11 32.69
C GLN A 38 -26.86 6.56 33.16
N SER A 39 -26.08 7.48 32.58
CA SER A 39 -26.01 8.87 33.00
C SER A 39 -26.78 9.84 32.11
N LEU A 40 -27.42 9.35 31.03
CA LEU A 40 -28.20 10.17 30.12
C LEU A 40 -29.41 10.79 30.83
N PRO A 41 -29.77 12.04 30.51
CA PRO A 41 -31.00 12.64 31.01
C PRO A 41 -32.23 11.93 30.44
N SER A 42 -33.39 12.12 31.05
CA SER A 42 -34.64 11.43 30.68
C SER A 42 -35.13 11.74 29.25
N ASP A 43 -34.68 12.86 28.67
CA ASP A 43 -34.99 13.30 27.30
C ASP A 43 -33.94 12.83 26.27
N ALA A 44 -32.98 11.99 26.65
CA ALA A 44 -31.98 11.42 25.76
C ALA A 44 -31.97 9.89 25.81
N ARG A 45 -31.81 9.27 24.64
CA ARG A 45 -31.77 7.80 24.47
C ARG A 45 -30.50 7.37 23.77
N MET A 46 -30.19 6.08 23.85
CA MET A 46 -29.00 5.50 23.23
C MET A 46 -29.33 4.22 22.47
N ALA A 47 -28.95 4.18 21.20
CA ALA A 47 -28.86 2.96 20.41
C ALA A 47 -27.43 2.40 20.51
N TYR A 48 -27.29 1.10 20.77
CA TYR A 48 -25.98 0.47 20.91
C TYR A 48 -25.75 -0.63 19.88
N ILE A 49 -24.82 -0.26 19.01
CA ILE A 49 -24.24 -0.85 17.81
C ILE A 49 -23.16 -1.91 17.98
N ASP A 50 -23.42 -3.15 18.43
CA ASP A 50 -22.33 -4.13 18.56
C ASP A 50 -21.99 -4.77 17.20
N LEU A 51 -20.95 -4.26 16.53
CA LEU A 51 -20.48 -4.80 15.25
C LEU A 51 -19.75 -6.15 15.41
N GLN A 52 -19.59 -6.71 16.61
CA GLN A 52 -19.08 -8.07 16.74
C GLN A 52 -20.14 -9.12 16.35
N GLN A 53 -21.42 -8.79 16.54
CA GLN A 53 -22.54 -9.70 16.32
C GLN A 53 -23.30 -9.25 15.06
N GLY A 54 -23.36 -10.11 14.03
CA GLY A 54 -24.22 -9.86 12.87
C GLY A 54 -23.65 -8.95 11.78
N ILE A 55 -22.32 -8.90 11.56
CA ILE A 55 -21.82 -8.27 10.33
C ILE A 55 -22.07 -9.20 9.14
N GLU A 56 -23.13 -8.89 8.44
CA GLU A 56 -23.43 -9.44 7.12
C GLU A 56 -22.35 -9.02 6.11
N HIS A 57 -22.08 -9.89 5.12
CA HIS A 57 -21.10 -9.58 4.08
C HIS A 57 -21.60 -8.49 3.12
N ASP A 58 -22.92 -8.40 2.96
CA ASP A 58 -23.56 -7.50 2.01
C ASP A 58 -23.99 -6.18 2.68
N PRO A 59 -23.86 -5.03 1.99
CA PRO A 59 -24.21 -3.73 2.56
C PRO A 59 -25.68 -3.58 2.96
N ALA A 60 -26.62 -4.08 2.15
CA ALA A 60 -28.05 -3.85 2.38
C ALA A 60 -28.56 -4.49 3.68
N PRO A 61 -28.33 -5.79 3.94
CA PRO A 61 -28.71 -6.38 5.22
C PRO A 61 -27.99 -5.75 6.42
N PHE A 62 -26.74 -5.33 6.26
CA PHE A 62 -25.98 -4.62 7.29
C PHE A 62 -26.67 -3.31 7.73
N TYR A 63 -27.06 -2.45 6.78
CA TYR A 63 -27.76 -1.21 7.11
C TYR A 63 -29.16 -1.45 7.69
N LEU A 64 -29.85 -2.52 7.26
CA LEU A 64 -31.15 -2.90 7.83
C LEU A 64 -31.05 -3.37 9.28
N ALA A 65 -30.02 -4.13 9.62
CA ALA A 65 -29.75 -4.55 11.00
C ALA A 65 -29.51 -3.33 11.91
N ILE A 66 -28.73 -2.35 11.44
CA ILE A 66 -28.51 -1.07 12.15
C ILE A 66 -29.83 -0.32 12.38
N CYS A 67 -30.66 -0.18 11.35
CA CYS A 67 -31.95 0.50 11.46
C CYS A 67 -32.89 -0.21 12.46
N SER A 68 -32.86 -1.54 12.48
CA SER A 68 -33.66 -2.36 13.40
C SER A 68 -33.27 -2.12 14.86
N GLU A 69 -31.96 -2.07 15.13
CA GLU A 69 -31.45 -1.82 16.49
C GLU A 69 -31.76 -0.39 16.97
N ILE A 70 -31.69 0.59 16.06
CA ILE A 70 -32.10 1.97 16.34
C ILE A 70 -33.59 2.03 16.67
N ALA A 71 -34.45 1.38 15.87
CA ALA A 71 -35.89 1.34 16.10
C ALA A 71 -36.22 0.73 17.47
N ALA A 72 -35.60 -0.40 17.81
CA ALA A 72 -35.75 -1.06 19.10
C ALA A 72 -35.39 -0.14 20.28
N SER A 73 -34.34 0.66 20.15
CA SER A 73 -33.88 1.58 21.20
C SER A 73 -34.85 2.74 21.49
N LEU A 74 -35.70 3.13 20.53
CA LEU A 74 -36.57 4.31 20.66
C LEU A 74 -37.85 4.02 21.44
N HIS A 75 -38.25 2.76 21.65
CA HIS A 75 -39.48 2.35 22.37
C HIS A 75 -40.77 3.08 21.90
N THR A 76 -40.80 3.57 20.65
CA THR A 76 -41.88 4.38 20.07
C THR A 76 -42.90 3.58 19.27
N GLY A 77 -42.74 2.25 19.16
CA GLY A 77 -43.60 1.40 18.33
C GLY A 77 -43.38 1.57 16.82
N LEU A 78 -42.26 2.19 16.41
CA LEU A 78 -41.81 2.24 15.02
C LEU A 78 -41.68 0.82 14.46
N ARG A 79 -42.37 0.51 13.37
CA ARG A 79 -42.33 -0.81 12.75
C ARG A 79 -41.26 -0.85 11.68
N ILE A 80 -40.59 -2.00 11.57
CA ILE A 80 -39.61 -2.27 10.51
C ILE A 80 -40.30 -2.30 9.13
N GLU A 81 -41.62 -2.52 9.07
CA GLU A 81 -42.38 -2.51 7.81
C GLU A 81 -42.36 -1.14 7.10
N ASP A 82 -42.20 -0.04 7.85
CA ASP A 82 -42.06 1.33 7.31
C ASP A 82 -40.64 1.59 6.74
N LEU A 83 -39.70 0.65 6.93
CA LEU A 83 -38.30 0.68 6.48
C LEU A 83 -38.08 -0.01 5.12
N SER A 84 -39.14 -0.38 4.39
CA SER A 84 -38.96 -0.92 3.04
C SER A 84 -38.01 0.02 2.29
N PRO A 85 -36.81 -0.43 1.87
CA PRO A 85 -35.96 0.41 1.03
C PRO A 85 -36.87 0.85 -0.11
N PRO A 86 -36.92 2.15 -0.45
CA PRO A 86 -37.76 2.56 -1.55
C PRO A 86 -37.38 1.64 -2.73
N GLY A 87 -38.38 1.01 -3.34
CA GLY A 87 -38.20 0.10 -4.48
C GLY A 87 -37.68 0.81 -5.73
N ASP A 88 -36.91 1.89 -5.54
CA ASP A 88 -36.41 2.85 -6.51
C ASP A 88 -34.93 2.62 -6.86
N GLY A 89 -34.28 1.60 -6.29
CA GLY A 89 -32.90 1.24 -6.63
C GLY A 89 -31.82 2.14 -6.01
N ARG A 90 -32.12 2.86 -4.91
CA ARG A 90 -31.08 3.57 -4.15
C ARG A 90 -30.02 2.62 -3.62
N ALA A 91 -28.76 3.09 -3.67
CA ALA A 91 -27.63 2.38 -3.11
C ALA A 91 -27.78 2.18 -1.57
N PRO A 92 -27.39 1.02 -1.02
CA PRO A 92 -27.66 0.61 0.37
C PRO A 92 -27.26 1.63 1.46
N GLU A 93 -26.18 2.36 1.26
CA GLU A 93 -25.65 3.37 2.19
C GLU A 93 -26.57 4.59 2.36
N ARG A 94 -27.44 4.86 1.37
CA ARG A 94 -28.42 5.97 1.45
C ARG A 94 -29.64 5.61 2.32
N VAL A 95 -29.85 4.33 2.62
CA VAL A 95 -30.98 3.84 3.44
C VAL A 95 -30.88 4.38 4.85
N LEU A 96 -29.72 4.21 5.51
CA LEU A 96 -29.52 4.69 6.87
C LEU A 96 -29.63 6.21 6.97
N HIS A 97 -28.98 6.94 6.04
CA HIS A 97 -29.06 8.41 6.01
C HIS A 97 -30.51 8.89 5.88
N HIS A 98 -31.29 8.30 4.97
CA HIS A 98 -32.68 8.66 4.78
C HIS A 98 -33.49 8.37 6.05
N TYR A 99 -33.39 7.17 6.61
CA TYR A 99 -34.12 6.77 7.81
C TYR A 99 -33.86 7.70 9.00
N LEU A 100 -32.59 8.05 9.22
CA LEU A 100 -32.22 9.00 10.27
C LEU A 100 -32.79 10.41 10.01
N SER A 101 -32.79 10.85 8.74
CA SER A 101 -33.14 12.22 8.33
C SER A 101 -34.65 12.48 8.21
N THR A 102 -35.47 11.44 8.22
CA THR A 102 -36.93 11.51 8.11
C THR A 102 -37.59 10.87 9.32
N THR A 103 -37.63 9.54 9.37
CA THR A 103 -38.42 8.77 10.33
C THR A 103 -37.92 8.92 11.76
N VAL A 104 -36.60 8.77 11.99
CA VAL A 104 -36.05 8.81 13.35
C VAL A 104 -36.10 10.22 13.93
N VAL A 105 -35.69 11.24 13.18
CA VAL A 105 -35.68 12.62 13.66
C VAL A 105 -37.09 13.14 13.99
N GLU A 106 -38.11 12.69 13.23
CA GLU A 106 -39.52 13.02 13.50
C GLU A 106 -40.01 12.31 14.78
N ALA A 107 -39.76 11.00 14.89
CA ALA A 107 -40.15 10.21 16.05
C ALA A 107 -39.49 10.69 17.36
N LEU A 108 -38.32 11.32 17.28
CA LEU A 108 -37.64 11.87 18.46
C LEU A 108 -38.38 13.05 19.10
N GLY A 109 -39.25 13.77 18.38
CA GLY A 109 -39.96 14.92 18.94
C GLY A 109 -38.98 15.99 19.40
N THR A 110 -38.84 16.23 20.71
CA THR A 110 -37.80 17.11 21.30
C THR A 110 -36.64 16.35 21.95
N SER A 111 -36.71 15.01 21.95
CA SER A 111 -35.72 14.12 22.56
C SER A 111 -34.45 14.00 21.72
N ARG A 112 -33.38 13.50 22.33
CA ARG A 112 -32.09 13.22 21.68
C ARG A 112 -31.84 11.73 21.53
N LEU A 113 -31.09 11.36 20.49
CA LEU A 113 -30.59 10.01 20.27
C LEU A 113 -29.08 10.01 20.15
N ILE A 114 -28.44 9.06 20.82
CA ILE A 114 -27.01 8.81 20.69
C ILE A 114 -26.86 7.42 20.07
N ILE A 115 -26.25 7.35 18.88
CA ILE A 115 -25.97 6.10 18.18
C ILE A 115 -24.52 5.75 18.44
N CYS A 116 -24.27 4.67 19.17
CA CYS A 116 -22.93 4.21 19.48
C CYS A 116 -22.61 2.97 18.67
N PHE A 117 -21.58 3.04 17.83
CA PHE A 117 -21.01 1.91 17.10
C PHE A 117 -19.78 1.39 17.86
N ASP A 118 -19.84 0.14 18.32
CA ASP A 118 -18.74 -0.56 19.01
C ASP A 118 -18.07 -1.57 18.08
N GLU A 119 -16.81 -1.90 18.37
CA GLU A 119 -15.93 -2.73 17.51
C GLU A 119 -15.84 -2.26 16.04
N ILE A 120 -15.72 -0.95 15.78
CA ILE A 120 -15.63 -0.43 14.39
C ILE A 120 -14.43 -0.98 13.59
N ASP A 121 -13.39 -1.49 14.27
CA ASP A 121 -12.27 -2.22 13.65
C ASP A 121 -12.71 -3.44 12.81
N ARG A 122 -13.91 -3.97 13.02
CA ARG A 122 -14.45 -5.07 12.19
C ARG A 122 -14.78 -4.65 10.77
N LEU A 123 -14.96 -3.35 10.54
CA LEU A 123 -15.21 -2.82 9.20
C LEU A 123 -13.93 -2.81 8.35
N LEU A 124 -12.73 -3.03 8.92
CA LEU A 124 -11.47 -3.06 8.18
C LEU A 124 -11.46 -4.05 7.01
N VAL A 125 -12.22 -5.15 7.12
CA VAL A 125 -12.30 -6.22 6.11
C VAL A 125 -13.51 -6.10 5.19
N ARG A 126 -14.23 -4.97 5.23
CA ARG A 126 -15.48 -4.74 4.47
C ARG A 126 -15.26 -3.73 3.37
N ASP A 127 -15.76 -4.03 2.17
CA ASP A 127 -15.52 -3.22 0.98
C ASP A 127 -16.31 -1.89 0.99
N PHE A 128 -17.42 -1.81 1.75
CA PHE A 128 -18.26 -0.60 1.90
C PHE A 128 -17.89 0.28 3.11
N ARG A 129 -16.76 0.02 3.76
CA ARG A 129 -16.32 0.71 4.98
C ARG A 129 -16.23 2.23 4.80
N ASP A 130 -15.63 2.67 3.70
CA ASP A 130 -15.44 4.09 3.44
C ASP A 130 -16.78 4.79 3.19
N ASP A 131 -17.73 4.13 2.52
CA ASP A 131 -19.10 4.63 2.31
C ASP A 131 -19.89 4.73 3.62
N PHE A 132 -19.73 3.77 4.54
CA PHE A 132 -20.32 3.83 5.87
C PHE A 132 -19.87 5.07 6.65
N PHE A 133 -18.56 5.33 6.67
CA PHE A 133 -18.00 6.48 7.36
C PHE A 133 -18.34 7.81 6.66
N ALA A 134 -18.30 7.85 5.33
CA ALA A 134 -18.72 9.01 4.55
C ALA A 134 -20.21 9.33 4.79
N GLY A 135 -21.07 8.31 4.93
CA GLY A 135 -22.48 8.48 5.27
C GLY A 135 -22.70 9.14 6.64
N ILE A 136 -21.93 8.74 7.66
CA ILE A 136 -21.98 9.38 9.00
C ILE A 136 -21.55 10.85 8.92
N ARG A 137 -20.46 11.14 8.21
CA ARG A 137 -19.98 12.51 7.99
C ARG A 137 -21.03 13.36 7.27
N ALA A 138 -21.59 12.84 6.17
CA ALA A 138 -22.60 13.52 5.37
C ALA A 138 -23.84 13.87 6.20
N PHE A 139 -24.33 12.92 7.02
CA PHE A 139 -25.45 13.15 7.92
C PHE A 139 -25.15 14.27 8.92
N PHE A 140 -23.97 14.23 9.56
CA PHE A 140 -23.58 15.26 10.53
C PHE A 140 -23.48 16.65 9.89
N ASN A 141 -22.88 16.74 8.69
CA ASN A 141 -22.78 17.99 7.94
C ASN A 141 -24.15 18.55 7.53
N ALA A 142 -25.12 17.68 7.21
CA ALA A 142 -26.50 18.11 6.92
C ALA A 142 -27.15 18.85 8.12
N GLY A 143 -26.70 18.58 9.34
CA GLY A 143 -27.12 19.29 10.55
C GLY A 143 -26.74 20.78 10.61
N ALA A 144 -25.92 21.28 9.69
CA ALA A 144 -25.70 22.72 9.51
C ALA A 144 -26.94 23.42 8.94
N ASN A 145 -27.64 22.76 8.00
CA ASN A 145 -28.82 23.30 7.33
C ASN A 145 -30.14 22.81 7.93
N ARG A 146 -30.08 21.72 8.72
CA ARG A 146 -31.24 21.09 9.38
C ARG A 146 -30.98 20.90 10.87
N PRO A 147 -31.22 21.92 11.72
CA PRO A 147 -30.90 21.89 13.15
C PRO A 147 -31.52 20.72 13.91
N GLU A 148 -32.66 20.20 13.46
CA GLU A 148 -33.31 19.02 14.03
C GLU A 148 -32.45 17.74 13.96
N LEU A 149 -31.54 17.64 12.98
CA LEU A 149 -30.62 16.50 12.84
C LEU A 149 -29.52 16.51 13.92
N ARG A 150 -29.19 17.67 14.50
CA ARG A 150 -28.22 17.77 15.63
C ARG A 150 -28.71 17.09 16.91
N ARG A 151 -29.96 16.63 16.95
CA ARG A 151 -30.47 15.80 18.05
C ARG A 151 -29.96 14.36 18.01
N ILE A 152 -29.31 13.97 16.91
CA ILE A 152 -28.71 12.65 16.72
C ILE A 152 -27.19 12.81 16.77
N GLY A 153 -26.55 12.26 17.82
CA GLY A 153 -25.09 12.21 17.98
C GLY A 153 -24.52 10.83 17.70
N PHE A 154 -23.25 10.75 17.33
CA PHE A 154 -22.56 9.49 17.02
C PHE A 154 -21.39 9.24 17.95
N VAL A 155 -21.22 8.01 18.40
CA VAL A 155 -20.06 7.55 19.15
C VAL A 155 -19.42 6.38 18.42
N LEU A 156 -18.17 6.55 17.97
CA LEU A 156 -17.41 5.54 17.24
C LEU A 156 -16.35 4.95 18.17
N VAL A 157 -16.45 3.66 18.49
CA VAL A 157 -15.61 3.00 19.50
C VAL A 157 -14.80 1.90 18.84
N GLY A 158 -13.47 1.95 19.03
CA GLY A 158 -12.55 1.01 18.38
C GLY A 158 -11.17 0.92 19.03
N ALA A 159 -10.36 0.01 18.51
CA ALA A 159 -8.97 -0.25 18.89
C ALA A 159 -8.05 -0.23 17.64
N VAL A 160 -8.23 0.79 16.83
CA VAL A 160 -7.61 0.99 15.51
C VAL A 160 -7.41 2.50 15.30
N THR A 161 -6.45 2.89 14.45
CA THR A 161 -6.23 4.30 14.12
C THR A 161 -7.22 4.81 13.07
N PRO A 162 -7.51 6.12 13.03
CA PRO A 162 -8.32 6.73 11.98
C PRO A 162 -7.87 6.38 10.55
N ASP A 163 -6.55 6.39 10.31
CA ASP A 163 -5.97 6.14 8.98
C ASP A 163 -6.17 4.70 8.50
N GLU A 164 -6.30 3.74 9.41
CA GLU A 164 -6.61 2.35 9.05
C GLU A 164 -8.10 2.16 8.74
N LEU A 165 -8.98 2.97 9.36
CA LEU A 165 -10.43 2.87 9.22
C LEU A 165 -11.01 3.60 8.01
N ALA A 166 -10.33 4.60 7.47
CA ALA A 166 -10.80 5.34 6.30
C ALA A 166 -9.67 5.57 5.31
N SER A 167 -9.85 5.09 4.08
CA SER A 167 -8.83 5.22 3.03
C SER A 167 -8.67 6.67 2.56
N ASN A 168 -9.71 7.48 2.69
CA ASN A 168 -9.71 8.92 2.39
C ASN A 168 -10.02 9.74 3.65
N PRO A 169 -9.01 10.41 4.26
CA PRO A 169 -9.20 11.23 5.45
C PRO A 169 -10.17 12.42 5.28
N GLN A 170 -10.38 12.91 4.06
CA GLN A 170 -11.26 14.07 3.80
C GLN A 170 -12.75 13.70 3.82
N LEU A 171 -13.07 12.50 3.33
CA LEU A 171 -14.45 11.97 3.32
C LEU A 171 -14.81 11.28 4.63
N SER A 172 -13.83 11.06 5.50
CA SER A 172 -13.98 10.44 6.80
C SER A 172 -14.62 11.36 7.85
N PRO A 173 -15.37 10.81 8.83
CA PRO A 173 -15.83 11.57 9.99
C PRO A 173 -14.72 11.82 11.01
N PHE A 174 -13.56 11.15 10.93
CA PHE A 174 -12.53 11.20 11.97
C PHE A 174 -11.81 12.56 12.08
N ASN A 175 -11.79 13.37 11.01
CA ASN A 175 -11.20 14.72 11.01
C ASN A 175 -12.08 15.78 11.71
N ILE A 176 -13.40 15.56 11.75
CA ILE A 176 -14.38 16.45 12.39
C ILE A 176 -14.89 15.89 13.73
N ALA A 177 -14.58 14.63 14.02
CA ALA A 177 -14.96 13.99 15.26
C ALA A 177 -14.14 14.51 16.44
N ARG A 178 -14.81 14.66 17.59
CA ARG A 178 -14.16 14.98 18.85
C ARG A 178 -13.52 13.72 19.44
N GLU A 179 -12.20 13.71 19.53
CA GLU A 179 -11.43 12.63 20.15
C GLU A 179 -11.66 12.60 21.67
N ILE A 180 -12.20 11.50 22.18
CA ILE A 180 -12.37 11.25 23.62
C ILE A 180 -11.27 10.29 24.08
N ARG A 181 -10.27 10.83 24.78
CA ARG A 181 -9.13 10.06 25.24
C ARG A 181 -9.42 9.30 26.51
N VAL A 182 -9.39 7.97 26.42
CA VAL A 182 -9.59 7.08 27.55
C VAL A 182 -8.25 6.86 28.27
N GLY A 183 -8.05 7.59 29.37
CA GLY A 183 -6.88 7.46 30.25
C GLY A 183 -7.02 6.37 31.32
N ASP A 184 -5.96 6.25 32.12
CA ASP A 184 -5.94 5.42 33.34
C ASP A 184 -6.92 5.92 34.41
N LEU A 185 -7.12 5.13 35.47
CA LEU A 185 -8.00 5.53 36.56
C LEU A 185 -7.43 6.75 37.30
N PRO A 186 -8.26 7.73 37.74
CA PRO A 186 -7.79 8.79 38.63
C PRO A 186 -7.42 8.19 40.00
N ARG A 187 -6.22 8.49 40.51
CA ARG A 187 -5.68 7.86 41.73
C ARG A 187 -6.59 8.03 42.94
N GLU A 188 -7.05 9.24 43.22
CA GLU A 188 -7.88 9.53 44.40
C GLU A 188 -9.21 8.75 44.36
N ASP A 189 -9.86 8.73 43.20
CA ASP A 189 -11.12 8.01 42.99
C ASP A 189 -10.95 6.50 43.12
N ALA A 190 -9.85 5.99 42.57
CA ALA A 190 -9.51 4.57 42.66
C ALA A 190 -9.19 4.16 44.08
N GLN A 191 -8.41 4.95 44.81
CA GLN A 191 -8.08 4.69 46.22
C GLN A 191 -9.34 4.69 47.08
N LYS A 192 -10.20 5.73 46.97
CA LYS A 192 -11.44 5.84 47.75
C LYS A 192 -12.39 4.65 47.55
N LYS A 193 -12.44 4.08 46.35
CA LYS A 193 -13.40 3.01 46.00
C LYS A 193 -12.83 1.60 46.12
N LEU A 194 -11.56 1.40 45.78
CA LEU A 194 -10.95 0.07 45.73
C LEU A 194 -10.23 -0.28 47.04
N ALA A 195 -9.61 0.67 47.73
CA ALA A 195 -8.88 0.36 48.97
C ALA A 195 -9.81 -0.19 50.06
N VAL A 196 -11.02 0.37 50.16
CA VAL A 196 -12.05 -0.04 51.14
C VAL A 196 -12.50 -1.49 50.95
N GLY A 197 -12.43 -2.00 49.72
CA GLY A 197 -12.82 -3.38 49.38
C GLY A 197 -11.72 -4.42 49.64
N LEU A 198 -10.52 -4.01 50.04
CA LEU A 198 -9.42 -4.94 50.29
C LEU A 198 -9.55 -5.59 51.68
N PRO A 199 -9.21 -6.88 51.85
CA PRO A 199 -9.43 -7.66 53.07
C PRO A 199 -8.33 -7.40 54.13
N PHE A 200 -7.85 -6.16 54.23
CA PHE A 200 -6.87 -5.73 55.23
C PHE A 200 -7.53 -4.88 56.33
N PRO A 201 -6.91 -4.77 57.51
CA PRO A 201 -7.24 -3.73 58.49
C PRO A 201 -7.25 -2.33 57.87
N LYS A 202 -8.13 -1.45 58.37
CA LYS A 202 -8.35 -0.10 57.80
C LYS A 202 -7.07 0.74 57.68
N ASP A 203 -6.14 0.60 58.62
CA ASP A 203 -4.83 1.26 58.64
C ASP A 203 -3.88 0.75 57.53
N LEU A 204 -4.11 -0.45 57.01
CA LEU A 204 -3.28 -1.10 55.99
C LEU A 204 -3.90 -1.10 54.59
N GLN A 205 -5.21 -0.86 54.45
CA GLN A 205 -5.92 -0.83 53.16
C GLN A 205 -5.30 0.17 52.16
N ASN A 206 -4.96 1.37 52.63
CA ASN A 206 -4.34 2.39 51.78
C ASN A 206 -2.94 1.99 51.34
N ARG A 207 -2.13 1.39 52.25
CA ARG A 207 -0.79 0.89 51.92
C ARG A 207 -0.86 -0.25 50.90
N ALA A 208 -1.79 -1.20 51.08
CA ALA A 208 -2.02 -2.26 50.11
C ALA A 208 -2.39 -1.70 48.73
N PHE A 209 -3.30 -0.73 48.70
CA PHE A 209 -3.68 -0.07 47.45
C PHE A 209 -2.50 0.69 46.83
N ASP A 210 -1.68 1.39 47.61
CA ASP A 210 -0.48 2.08 47.13
C ASP A 210 0.52 1.08 46.52
N ARG A 211 0.64 -0.13 47.07
CA ARG A 211 1.45 -1.19 46.47
C ARG A 211 0.86 -1.75 45.18
N VAL A 212 -0.47 -1.91 45.10
CA VAL A 212 -1.15 -2.26 43.83
C VAL A 212 -0.94 -1.15 42.79
N TRP A 213 -1.03 0.11 43.21
CA TRP A 213 -0.81 1.28 42.36
C TRP A 213 0.62 1.33 41.85
N PHE A 214 1.60 1.04 42.71
CA PHE A 214 3.02 0.98 42.34
C PHE A 214 3.27 0.03 41.16
N TRP A 215 2.59 -1.11 41.11
CA TRP A 215 2.73 -2.08 40.02
C TRP A 215 1.95 -1.72 38.77
N THR A 216 0.70 -1.25 38.95
CA THR A 216 -0.29 -1.13 37.87
C THR A 216 -0.37 0.27 37.26
N SER A 217 0.15 1.28 37.95
CA SER A 217 0.06 2.71 37.59
C SER A 217 -1.37 3.19 37.29
N GLY A 218 -2.39 2.58 37.91
CA GLY A 218 -3.79 2.93 37.67
C GLY A 218 -4.40 2.36 36.38
N HIS A 219 -3.71 1.45 35.70
CA HIS A 219 -4.24 0.74 34.54
C HIS A 219 -5.57 0.03 34.89
N PRO A 220 -6.72 0.40 34.29
CA PRO A 220 -8.04 -0.03 34.76
C PRO A 220 -8.20 -1.53 34.99
N TYR A 221 -7.86 -2.33 33.98
CA TYR A 221 -7.93 -3.79 34.07
C TYR A 221 -6.99 -4.37 35.12
N LEU A 222 -5.69 -4.05 35.06
CA LEU A 222 -4.68 -4.58 35.98
C LEU A 222 -4.96 -4.18 37.43
N THR A 223 -5.31 -2.92 37.69
CA THR A 223 -5.65 -2.43 39.03
C THR A 223 -6.88 -3.14 39.58
N GLN A 224 -7.97 -3.23 38.82
CA GLN A 224 -9.20 -3.90 39.28
C GLN A 224 -9.00 -5.40 39.48
N ARG A 225 -8.34 -6.08 38.54
CA ARG A 225 -8.07 -7.52 38.62
C ARG A 225 -7.17 -7.86 39.80
N THR A 226 -6.13 -7.06 40.05
CA THR A 226 -5.25 -7.25 41.21
C THR A 226 -6.02 -7.06 42.52
N CYS A 227 -6.83 -5.99 42.63
CA CYS A 227 -7.68 -5.78 43.81
C CYS A 227 -8.70 -6.91 44.01
N SER A 228 -9.33 -7.41 42.94
CA SER A 228 -10.27 -8.54 43.00
C SER A 228 -9.59 -9.81 43.51
N ALA A 229 -8.44 -10.16 42.93
CA ALA A 229 -7.68 -11.35 43.33
C ALA A 229 -7.18 -11.28 44.79
N ILE A 230 -6.88 -10.07 45.27
CA ILE A 230 -6.56 -9.83 46.68
C ILE A 230 -7.81 -10.04 47.56
N ALA A 231 -8.96 -9.50 47.16
CA ALA A 231 -10.21 -9.60 47.91
C ALA A 231 -10.79 -11.02 47.98
N GLU A 232 -10.49 -11.86 46.99
CA GLU A 232 -10.94 -13.25 46.92
C GLU A 232 -10.09 -14.21 47.79
N GLN A 233 -8.99 -13.76 48.38
CA GLN A 233 -8.02 -14.62 49.07
C GLN A 233 -7.79 -14.20 50.52
N ASP A 234 -7.50 -15.19 51.38
CA ASP A 234 -7.11 -14.91 52.75
C ASP A 234 -5.65 -14.46 52.81
N TRP A 235 -5.42 -13.23 53.27
CA TRP A 235 -4.11 -12.61 53.42
C TRP A 235 -3.20 -13.37 54.40
N GLY A 236 -3.76 -14.15 55.34
CA GLY A 236 -2.99 -14.85 56.36
C GLY A 236 -2.32 -13.87 57.32
N ARG A 237 -3.03 -13.50 58.39
CA ARG A 237 -2.62 -12.46 59.36
C ARG A 237 -1.17 -12.70 59.85
N GLY A 238 -0.27 -11.76 59.53
CA GLY A 238 1.15 -11.81 59.92
C GLY A 238 2.13 -11.59 58.77
N THR A 239 1.68 -11.72 57.51
CA THR A 239 2.50 -11.44 56.32
C THR A 239 2.57 -9.92 56.05
N ASP A 240 3.74 -9.39 55.70
CA ASP A 240 3.84 -7.98 55.28
C ASP A 240 2.95 -7.72 54.05
N VAL A 241 2.23 -6.59 54.08
CA VAL A 241 1.23 -6.23 53.07
C VAL A 241 1.86 -6.06 51.69
N ASP A 242 3.03 -5.45 51.62
CA ASP A 242 3.69 -5.19 50.34
C ASP A 242 4.18 -6.50 49.72
N LEU A 243 4.73 -7.39 50.56
CA LEU A 243 5.15 -8.74 50.14
C LEU A 243 3.98 -9.59 49.65
N TYR A 244 2.83 -9.51 50.32
CA TYR A 244 1.62 -10.22 49.89
C TYR A 244 1.13 -9.71 48.53
N VAL A 245 1.01 -8.39 48.35
CA VAL A 245 0.60 -7.79 47.07
C VAL A 245 1.57 -8.17 45.95
N ASP A 246 2.89 -8.12 46.20
CA ASP A 246 3.91 -8.54 45.23
C ASP A 246 3.76 -10.01 44.83
N THR A 247 3.42 -10.88 45.77
CA THR A 247 3.19 -12.31 45.51
C THR A 247 1.96 -12.53 44.63
N VAL A 248 0.88 -11.79 44.89
CA VAL A 248 -0.32 -11.81 44.04
C VAL A 248 0.00 -11.32 42.63
N VAL A 249 0.74 -10.21 42.48
CA VAL A 249 1.17 -9.67 41.19
C VAL A 249 2.05 -10.67 40.42
N LYS A 250 3.02 -11.30 41.07
CA LYS A 250 3.89 -12.32 40.46
C LYS A 250 3.08 -13.47 39.88
N ARG A 251 2.21 -14.06 40.69
CA ARG A 251 1.34 -15.17 40.27
C ARG A 251 0.38 -14.78 39.15
N LEU A 252 -0.13 -13.55 39.16
CA LEU A 252 -1.08 -13.10 38.14
C LEU A 252 -0.42 -12.77 36.81
N TYR A 253 0.80 -12.20 36.82
CA TYR A 253 1.35 -11.53 35.63
C TYR A 253 2.80 -11.87 35.27
N LEU A 254 3.63 -12.30 36.22
CA LEU A 254 5.10 -12.39 36.01
C LEU A 254 5.62 -13.82 35.90
N ASP A 255 4.95 -14.79 36.51
CA ASP A 255 5.36 -16.21 36.46
C ASP A 255 5.13 -16.82 35.07
N ASP A 256 5.87 -17.88 34.72
CA ASP A 256 5.69 -18.58 33.43
C ASP A 256 4.29 -19.19 33.27
N ASN A 257 3.64 -19.52 34.38
CA ASN A 257 2.25 -19.98 34.47
C ASN A 257 1.28 -18.86 34.91
N ALA A 258 1.64 -17.59 34.69
CA ALA A 258 0.81 -16.45 35.06
C ALA A 258 -0.61 -16.58 34.50
N ASN A 259 -1.60 -16.30 35.35
CA ASN A 259 -3.02 -16.51 35.02
C ASN A 259 -3.65 -15.32 34.25
N ASP A 260 -2.87 -14.37 33.74
CA ASP A 260 -3.40 -13.32 32.88
C ASP A 260 -3.79 -13.88 31.52
N THR A 261 -5.10 -13.91 31.26
CA THR A 261 -5.69 -14.44 30.04
C THR A 261 -5.99 -13.35 29.01
N ASN A 262 -5.75 -12.07 29.33
CA ASN A 262 -6.25 -10.96 28.53
C ASN A 262 -5.17 -9.98 28.10
N THR A 263 -4.44 -9.36 29.02
CA THR A 263 -3.54 -8.23 28.68
C THR A 263 -2.24 -8.65 28.03
N ILE A 264 -1.42 -9.41 28.75
CA ILE A 264 -0.10 -9.83 28.31
C ILE A 264 -0.17 -10.80 27.12
N PRO A 265 -1.02 -11.85 27.12
CA PRO A 265 -1.13 -12.77 25.99
C PRO A 265 -1.56 -12.07 24.70
N PHE A 266 -2.43 -11.06 24.80
CA PHE A 266 -2.88 -10.28 23.64
C PHE A 266 -1.72 -9.51 23.00
N ILE A 267 -0.94 -8.77 23.80
CA ILE A 267 0.24 -8.05 23.28
C ILE A 267 1.25 -9.03 22.68
N LYS A 268 1.54 -10.16 23.35
CA LYS A 268 2.42 -11.21 22.80
C LYS A 268 1.88 -11.77 21.48
N LYS A 269 0.57 -12.00 21.35
CA LYS A 269 -0.08 -12.47 20.13
C LYS A 269 0.03 -11.44 19.00
N LEU A 270 -0.20 -10.16 19.29
CA LEU A 270 -0.06 -9.07 18.33
C LEU A 270 1.36 -8.98 17.78
N VAL A 271 2.37 -9.00 18.65
CA VAL A 271 3.78 -8.98 18.23
C VAL A 271 4.12 -10.19 17.34
N ARG A 272 3.63 -11.39 17.70
CA ARG A 272 3.80 -12.61 16.90
C ARG A 272 3.11 -12.57 15.53
N SER A 273 2.10 -11.72 15.36
CA SER A 273 1.37 -11.56 14.09
C SER A 273 1.98 -10.54 13.14
N LEU A 274 2.96 -9.75 13.60
CA LEU A 274 3.67 -8.79 12.76
C LEU A 274 4.59 -9.50 11.77
N ASP A 275 4.69 -8.95 10.55
CA ASP A 275 5.73 -9.35 9.62
C ASP A 275 7.13 -9.03 10.18
N PRO A 276 8.18 -9.75 9.75
CA PRO A 276 9.48 -9.60 10.40
C PRO A 276 10.07 -8.17 10.34
N PRO A 277 10.09 -7.46 9.19
CA PRO A 277 10.58 -6.09 9.13
C PRO A 277 9.82 -5.12 10.06
N ARG A 278 8.48 -5.18 10.07
CA ARG A 278 7.65 -4.32 10.91
C ARG A 278 7.83 -4.61 12.40
N CYS A 279 7.98 -5.89 12.77
CA CYS A 279 8.32 -6.29 14.14
C CYS A 279 9.65 -5.67 14.59
N LYS A 280 10.71 -5.77 13.79
CA LYS A 280 12.01 -5.16 14.10
C LYS A 280 11.89 -3.66 14.34
N SER A 281 11.18 -2.94 13.46
CA SER A 281 10.98 -1.49 13.57
C SER A 281 10.29 -1.12 14.89
N ILE A 282 9.15 -1.75 15.18
CA ILE A 282 8.35 -1.51 16.38
C ILE A 282 9.13 -1.82 17.66
N ILE A 283 9.80 -2.98 17.72
CA ILE A 283 10.55 -3.38 18.91
C ILE A 283 11.79 -2.48 19.12
N SER A 284 12.39 -1.97 18.04
CA SER A 284 13.49 -1.00 18.15
C SER A 284 13.01 0.31 18.76
N VAL A 285 11.89 0.87 18.30
CA VAL A 285 11.28 2.08 18.90
C VAL A 285 10.90 1.83 20.36
N TYR A 286 10.33 0.67 20.67
CA TYR A 286 10.02 0.29 22.05
C TYR A 286 11.27 0.23 22.93
N ARG A 287 12.40 -0.28 22.42
CA ARG A 287 13.68 -0.34 23.15
C ARG A 287 14.18 1.05 23.50
N GLU A 288 14.08 2.01 22.59
CA GLU A 288 14.46 3.41 22.85
C GLU A 288 13.61 4.02 24.00
N ILE A 289 12.29 3.78 23.98
CA ILE A 289 11.37 4.22 25.04
C ILE A 289 11.66 3.51 26.36
N TYR A 290 11.91 2.19 26.33
CA TYR A 290 12.23 1.37 27.50
C TYR A 290 13.49 1.87 28.21
N GLN A 291 14.51 2.22 27.44
CA GLN A 291 15.79 2.75 27.93
C GLN A 291 15.70 4.22 28.38
N GLY A 292 14.54 4.86 28.23
CA GLY A 292 14.37 6.26 28.60
C GLY A 292 15.20 7.18 27.72
N ARG A 293 15.24 6.94 26.41
CA ARG A 293 15.73 7.93 25.42
C ARG A 293 14.60 8.89 25.06
N ASP A 294 14.93 10.08 24.57
CA ASP A 294 13.92 11.07 24.19
C ASP A 294 13.37 10.73 22.80
N TYR A 295 12.29 9.94 22.77
CA TYR A 295 11.58 9.64 21.54
C TYR A 295 10.50 10.70 21.32
N LYS A 296 10.81 11.72 20.50
CA LYS A 296 9.86 12.78 20.18
C LYS A 296 8.73 12.23 19.31
N ARG A 297 7.50 12.68 19.60
CA ARG A 297 6.27 12.32 18.91
C ARG A 297 6.32 12.82 17.46
N ASN A 298 6.90 12.03 16.56
CA ASN A 298 6.72 12.25 15.12
C ASN A 298 5.30 11.75 14.78
N GLN A 299 4.37 12.66 14.50
CA GLN A 299 2.93 12.35 14.47
C GLN A 299 2.51 11.36 13.38
N GLY A 300 3.41 11.00 12.47
CA GLY A 300 3.19 10.01 11.42
C GLY A 300 4.01 8.71 11.53
N ASP A 301 4.74 8.46 12.63
CA ASP A 301 5.50 7.20 12.76
C ASP A 301 4.56 6.00 13.02
N PRO A 302 4.42 5.06 12.06
CA PRO A 302 3.52 3.92 12.21
C PRO A 302 3.92 2.97 13.35
N SER A 303 5.20 2.93 13.70
CA SER A 303 5.72 2.10 14.79
C SER A 303 5.26 2.62 16.15
N LEU A 304 5.30 3.94 16.32
CA LEU A 304 4.82 4.62 17.52
C LEU A 304 3.30 4.54 17.66
N LEU A 305 2.56 4.76 16.58
CA LEU A 305 1.10 4.63 16.56
C LEU A 305 0.65 3.22 16.98
N TRP A 306 1.34 2.20 16.44
CA TRP A 306 1.09 0.81 16.83
C TRP A 306 1.35 0.57 18.32
N LEU A 307 2.49 1.05 18.86
CA LEU A 307 2.82 0.89 20.28
C LEU A 307 1.77 1.56 21.19
N LEU A 308 1.28 2.74 20.82
CA LEU A 308 0.20 3.43 21.54
C LEU A 308 -1.11 2.63 21.48
N MET A 309 -1.44 2.01 20.34
CA MET A 309 -2.64 1.18 20.16
C MET A 309 -2.59 -0.17 20.91
N THR A 310 -1.39 -0.71 21.18
CA THR A 310 -1.26 -1.86 22.09
C THR A 310 -1.47 -1.51 23.56
N GLY A 311 -1.32 -0.23 23.93
CA GLY A 311 -1.34 0.22 25.32
C GLY A 311 -0.05 -0.08 26.10
N LEU A 312 0.99 -0.60 25.45
CA LEU A 312 2.27 -0.91 26.07
C LEU A 312 3.02 0.35 26.53
N VAL A 313 2.85 1.45 25.78
CA VAL A 313 3.42 2.78 26.07
C VAL A 313 2.31 3.83 26.25
N HIS A 314 2.63 4.94 26.92
CA HIS A 314 1.74 6.09 27.05
C HIS A 314 2.56 7.39 27.15
N PRO A 315 1.94 8.55 26.88
CA PRO A 315 2.54 9.83 27.23
C PRO A 315 2.55 10.00 28.76
N GLY A 316 3.73 10.20 29.32
CA GLY A 316 4.00 10.57 30.70
C GLY A 316 3.99 12.08 30.91
N VAL A 317 4.64 12.54 31.99
CA VAL A 317 4.72 13.95 32.37
C VAL A 317 5.52 14.72 31.31
N GLU A 318 5.11 15.95 30.97
CA GLU A 318 5.72 16.77 29.90
C GLU A 318 5.60 16.20 28.48
N GLY A 319 4.76 15.17 28.27
CA GLY A 319 4.50 14.59 26.95
C GLY A 319 5.54 13.57 26.47
N ARG A 320 6.50 13.21 27.33
CA ARG A 320 7.49 12.17 27.06
C ARG A 320 6.86 10.79 27.06
N LEU A 321 7.26 9.91 26.14
CA LEU A 321 6.73 8.54 26.10
C LEU A 321 7.41 7.64 27.13
N GLU A 322 6.60 6.84 27.83
CA GLU A 322 7.06 5.92 28.87
C GLU A 322 6.36 4.55 28.74
N VAL A 323 7.01 3.50 29.26
CA VAL A 323 6.38 2.18 29.41
C VAL A 323 5.30 2.28 30.48
N ARG A 324 4.07 1.86 30.15
CA ARG A 324 2.86 2.23 30.92
C ARG A 324 2.85 1.85 32.40
N ASN A 325 3.42 0.72 32.77
CA ASN A 325 3.47 0.29 34.15
C ASN A 325 4.64 -0.66 34.40
N ARG A 326 4.90 -0.95 35.67
CA ARG A 326 6.02 -1.81 36.08
C ARG A 326 5.83 -3.27 35.68
N ILE A 327 4.59 -3.75 35.60
CA ILE A 327 4.29 -5.10 35.12
C ILE A 327 4.77 -5.24 33.67
N PHE A 328 4.37 -4.30 32.79
CA PHE A 328 4.81 -4.31 31.39
C PHE A 328 6.31 -4.17 31.25
N ARG A 329 6.93 -3.28 32.04
CA ARG A 329 8.40 -3.12 32.05
C ARG A 329 9.14 -4.40 32.46
N THR A 330 8.51 -5.23 33.27
CA THR A 330 9.10 -6.51 33.72
C THR A 330 8.89 -7.60 32.68
N VAL A 331 7.65 -7.75 32.18
CA VAL A 331 7.27 -8.81 31.23
C VAL A 331 7.86 -8.58 29.84
N PHE A 332 7.86 -7.33 29.37
CA PHE A 332 8.41 -6.91 28.09
C PHE A 332 9.78 -6.21 28.31
N GLY A 333 10.60 -6.78 29.18
CA GLY A 333 11.93 -6.26 29.52
C GLY A 333 13.01 -6.57 28.48
N GLU A 334 14.26 -6.25 28.81
CA GLU A 334 15.42 -6.39 27.89
C GLU A 334 15.54 -7.81 27.30
N ALA A 335 15.38 -8.86 28.11
CA ALA A 335 15.45 -10.25 27.63
C ALA A 335 14.38 -10.57 26.57
N TRP A 336 13.17 -10.02 26.72
CA TRP A 336 12.11 -10.17 25.74
C TRP A 336 12.40 -9.37 24.47
N ILE A 337 12.89 -8.14 24.61
CA ILE A 337 13.31 -7.28 23.49
C ILE A 337 14.42 -7.97 22.69
N GLU A 338 15.44 -8.49 23.35
CA GLU A 338 16.54 -9.24 22.74
C GLU A 338 16.04 -10.50 22.05
N GLN A 339 15.13 -11.25 22.68
CA GLN A 339 14.51 -12.42 22.04
C GLN A 339 13.78 -12.06 20.75
N GLN A 340 13.05 -10.93 20.71
CA GLN A 340 12.39 -10.48 19.49
C GLN A 340 13.41 -9.99 18.45
N LEU A 341 14.50 -9.33 18.87
CA LEU A 341 15.52 -8.77 17.97
C LEU A 341 16.60 -9.76 17.54
N ALA A 342 16.74 -10.91 18.21
CA ALA A 342 17.77 -11.91 17.96
C ALA A 342 17.75 -12.44 16.52
N GLY A 343 16.57 -12.45 15.87
CA GLY A 343 16.43 -12.80 14.45
C GLY A 343 16.94 -11.74 13.46
N TYR A 344 17.31 -10.54 13.91
CA TYR A 344 17.59 -9.38 13.06
C TYR A 344 18.98 -8.74 13.25
N GLN A 345 19.81 -9.31 14.13
CA GLN A 345 21.15 -8.81 14.43
C GLN A 345 22.21 -9.14 13.36
N GLN A 346 21.84 -9.66 12.18
CA GLN A 346 22.80 -10.01 11.12
C GLN A 346 22.97 -8.96 10.01
N ILE A 347 22.81 -7.67 10.29
CA ILE A 347 23.39 -6.60 9.45
C ILE A 347 23.89 -5.46 10.35
N ALA A 348 25.12 -5.58 10.83
CA ALA A 348 25.96 -4.50 11.35
C ALA A 348 27.44 -4.86 11.11
N PRO A 349 28.35 -3.88 10.96
CA PRO A 349 29.69 -4.08 10.39
C PRO A 349 30.62 -4.90 11.30
N PRO A 350 31.73 -5.45 10.76
CA PRO A 350 32.53 -6.45 11.45
C PRO A 350 33.30 -5.84 12.64
N GLY A 351 33.05 -6.36 13.85
CA GLY A 351 33.94 -6.12 15.00
C GLY A 351 33.26 -6.00 16.36
N ALA A 352 32.74 -7.10 16.93
CA ALA A 352 32.72 -7.36 18.38
C ALA A 352 32.19 -8.78 18.64
N ALA A 353 33.02 -9.64 19.25
CA ALA A 353 32.69 -11.04 19.56
C ALA A 353 32.07 -11.19 20.96
N HIS A 354 31.10 -12.11 21.11
CA HIS A 354 30.66 -12.63 22.41
C HIS A 354 31.67 -13.65 22.98
N PRO A 355 31.89 -13.72 24.31
CA PRO A 355 33.07 -14.41 24.89
C PRO A 355 33.01 -15.95 24.96
N SER A 356 31.86 -16.59 24.73
CA SER A 356 31.69 -18.04 24.96
C SER A 356 31.81 -18.94 23.72
N SER A 357 31.83 -18.39 22.50
CA SER A 357 31.94 -19.15 21.25
C SER A 357 33.38 -19.40 20.78
N GLY A 358 34.36 -18.60 21.25
CA GLY A 358 35.75 -18.67 20.79
C GLY A 358 36.49 -19.95 21.17
N VAL A 359 36.18 -20.55 22.32
CA VAL A 359 36.90 -21.72 22.84
C VAL A 359 36.57 -23.01 22.08
N VAL A 360 35.32 -23.19 21.65
CA VAL A 360 34.90 -24.37 20.88
C VAL A 360 35.33 -24.25 19.41
N SER A 361 35.34 -23.02 18.86
CA SER A 361 35.82 -22.75 17.50
C SER A 361 37.32 -23.05 17.33
N GLN A 362 38.16 -22.64 18.28
CA GLN A 362 39.60 -22.97 18.28
C GLN A 362 39.88 -24.48 18.39
N LYS A 363 39.06 -25.21 19.16
CA LYS A 363 39.18 -26.67 19.27
C LYS A 363 38.78 -27.39 17.99
N LEU A 364 37.77 -26.88 17.27
CA LEU A 364 37.35 -27.42 15.98
C LEU A 364 38.43 -27.22 14.91
N GLU A 365 39.02 -26.03 14.81
CA GLU A 365 40.11 -25.74 13.86
C GLU A 365 41.32 -26.64 14.10
N ALA A 366 41.74 -26.80 15.36
CA ALA A 366 42.84 -27.68 15.73
C ALA A 366 42.56 -29.16 15.40
N ALA A 367 41.31 -29.61 15.52
CA ALA A 367 40.93 -30.98 15.15
C ALA A 367 40.93 -31.20 13.62
N ILE A 368 40.49 -30.21 12.84
CA ILE A 368 40.51 -30.24 11.37
C ILE A 368 41.95 -30.30 10.84
N GLU A 369 42.87 -29.50 11.41
CA GLU A 369 44.29 -29.55 11.05
C GLU A 369 44.92 -30.91 11.37
N ARG A 370 44.58 -31.48 12.55
CA ARG A 370 45.06 -32.81 12.96
C ARG A 370 44.58 -33.91 12.01
N ARG A 371 43.33 -33.83 11.53
CA ARG A 371 42.79 -34.74 10.51
C ARG A 371 43.55 -34.64 9.19
N GLN A 372 43.84 -33.43 8.72
CA GLN A 372 44.58 -33.22 7.47
C GLN A 372 46.01 -33.77 7.56
N ALA A 373 46.67 -33.60 8.70
CA ALA A 373 48.00 -34.18 8.95
C ALA A 373 47.97 -35.72 8.93
N LEU A 374 46.96 -36.35 9.55
CA LEU A 374 46.80 -37.82 9.54
C LEU A 374 46.55 -38.37 8.14
N ARG A 375 45.72 -37.70 7.32
CA ARG A 375 45.50 -38.09 5.91
C ARG A 375 46.77 -38.02 5.07
N ARG A 376 47.60 -36.99 5.26
CA ARG A 376 48.90 -36.87 4.56
C ARG A 376 49.89 -37.97 4.95
N LEU A 377 49.77 -38.50 6.16
CA LEU A 377 50.61 -39.58 6.68
C LEU A 377 50.06 -40.98 6.43
N GLY A 378 48.89 -41.10 5.77
CA GLY A 378 48.24 -42.39 5.48
C GLY A 378 47.63 -43.09 6.70
N ASN A 379 47.43 -42.38 7.81
CA ASN A 379 46.89 -42.92 9.05
C ASN A 379 45.36 -42.81 9.12
N THR A 380 44.73 -43.63 9.96
CA THR A 380 43.27 -43.66 10.19
C THR A 380 42.80 -42.37 10.86
N THR A 381 41.65 -41.82 10.42
CA THR A 381 41.10 -40.55 10.95
C THR A 381 39.86 -40.71 11.83
N GLU A 382 39.40 -41.93 12.08
CA GLU A 382 38.11 -42.23 12.73
C GLU A 382 37.90 -41.52 14.08
N GLU A 383 38.93 -41.49 14.93
CA GLU A 383 38.87 -40.82 16.24
C GLU A 383 38.75 -39.30 16.10
N VAL A 384 39.54 -38.71 15.19
CA VAL A 384 39.53 -37.26 14.94
C VAL A 384 38.26 -36.84 14.21
N ASP A 385 37.73 -37.68 13.33
CA ASP A 385 36.44 -37.45 12.66
C ASP A 385 35.29 -37.45 13.68
N SER A 386 35.32 -38.35 14.67
CA SER A 386 34.37 -38.38 15.78
C SER A 386 34.50 -37.16 16.71
N GLU A 387 35.74 -36.70 16.97
CA GLU A 387 36.03 -35.50 17.75
C GLU A 387 35.49 -34.24 17.04
N ILE A 388 35.75 -34.10 15.73
CA ILE A 388 35.23 -33.02 14.87
C ILE A 388 33.69 -33.04 14.88
N LEU A 389 33.07 -34.21 14.75
CA LEU A 389 31.61 -34.36 14.84
C LEU A 389 31.07 -33.88 16.18
N SER A 390 31.76 -34.19 17.29
CA SER A 390 31.35 -33.75 18.63
C SER A 390 31.44 -32.23 18.82
N PHE A 391 32.53 -31.59 18.33
CA PHE A 391 32.70 -30.13 18.40
C PHE A 391 31.74 -29.40 17.47
N LYS A 392 31.53 -29.94 16.26
CA LYS A 392 30.47 -29.47 15.36
C LYS A 392 29.10 -29.58 16.03
N ARG A 393 28.82 -30.64 16.80
CA ARG A 393 27.55 -30.81 17.55
C ARG A 393 27.41 -29.82 18.72
N GLN A 394 28.48 -29.51 19.45
CA GLN A 394 28.46 -28.52 20.54
C GLN A 394 28.33 -27.08 20.04
N LEU A 395 28.91 -26.72 18.90
CA LEU A 395 28.64 -25.44 18.22
C LEU A 395 27.17 -25.32 17.74
N ARG A 396 26.46 -26.45 17.63
CA ARG A 396 25.10 -26.58 17.07
C ARG A 396 23.97 -26.65 18.09
N GLU A 397 24.18 -26.43 19.38
CA GLU A 397 23.05 -26.20 20.31
C GLU A 397 22.21 -24.95 19.93
N GLY A 398 22.67 -24.14 18.95
CA GLY A 398 21.90 -23.09 18.26
C GLY A 398 21.22 -23.47 16.93
N GLY A 399 21.32 -24.72 16.45
CA GLY A 399 20.42 -25.30 15.44
C GLY A 399 20.45 -24.79 13.98
N GLN A 400 21.44 -24.03 13.51
CA GLN A 400 21.49 -23.53 12.12
C GLN A 400 22.87 -23.64 11.46
N LEU A 401 22.89 -24.06 10.19
CA LEU A 401 24.07 -23.99 9.30
C LEU A 401 24.44 -22.52 9.03
N ARG A 402 25.74 -22.24 8.87
CA ARG A 402 26.29 -20.91 8.64
C ARG A 402 27.11 -20.86 7.36
N ALA A 403 27.30 -19.64 6.86
CA ALA A 403 28.32 -19.38 5.84
C ALA A 403 29.70 -19.91 6.31
N GLY A 404 30.37 -20.68 5.46
CA GLY A 404 31.63 -21.35 5.76
C GLY A 404 31.49 -22.84 6.12
N ASP A 405 30.29 -23.31 6.47
CA ASP A 405 30.04 -24.75 6.65
C ASP A 405 30.09 -25.49 5.30
N ALA A 406 30.40 -26.79 5.32
CA ALA A 406 30.40 -27.62 4.12
C ALA A 406 29.54 -28.88 4.29
N LEU A 407 28.90 -29.29 3.20
CA LEU A 407 28.07 -30.50 3.08
C LEU A 407 28.63 -31.43 1.99
N GLY A 408 28.26 -32.70 2.05
CA GLY A 408 28.69 -33.71 1.07
C GLY A 408 30.16 -34.05 1.24
N GLU A 409 30.56 -34.39 2.46
CA GLU A 409 31.96 -34.72 2.80
C GLU A 409 32.94 -33.59 2.46
N GLU A 410 32.59 -32.35 2.81
CA GLU A 410 33.38 -31.13 2.53
C GLU A 410 33.34 -30.65 1.07
N ARG A 411 32.56 -31.27 0.18
CA ARG A 411 32.45 -30.86 -1.24
C ARG A 411 31.75 -29.53 -1.44
N TYR A 412 30.56 -29.34 -0.85
CA TYR A 412 29.72 -28.17 -1.07
C TYR A 412 29.91 -27.15 0.04
N LEU A 413 30.80 -26.17 -0.17
CA LEU A 413 31.06 -25.08 0.78
C LEU A 413 29.93 -24.06 0.71
N LEU A 414 29.11 -23.95 1.76
CA LEU A 414 28.03 -22.98 1.88
C LEU A 414 28.61 -21.57 2.04
N LEU A 415 28.19 -20.65 1.17
CA LEU A 415 28.70 -19.27 1.16
C LEU A 415 27.68 -18.30 1.76
N GLU A 416 26.44 -18.34 1.29
CA GLU A 416 25.38 -17.45 1.74
C GLU A 416 24.01 -18.10 1.54
N GLN A 417 23.06 -17.74 2.40
CA GLN A 417 21.67 -18.14 2.25
C GLN A 417 20.99 -17.20 1.24
N ILE A 418 20.48 -17.75 0.14
CA ILE A 418 19.87 -16.98 -0.97
C ILE A 418 18.34 -17.07 -1.01
N GLY A 419 17.74 -17.97 -0.24
CA GLY A 419 16.28 -18.08 -0.14
C GLY A 419 15.82 -18.89 1.07
N ARG A 420 14.59 -18.64 1.54
CA ARG A 420 13.94 -19.42 2.61
C ARG A 420 12.46 -19.59 2.29
N GLY A 421 12.06 -20.80 1.93
CA GLY A 421 10.67 -21.18 1.72
C GLY A 421 10.02 -21.74 2.99
N GLY A 422 8.78 -22.22 2.89
CA GLY A 422 8.07 -22.85 4.01
C GLY A 422 8.66 -24.19 4.47
N PHE A 423 9.30 -24.92 3.55
CA PHE A 423 9.79 -26.29 3.78
C PHE A 423 11.33 -26.43 3.72
N ALA A 424 12.01 -25.51 3.02
CA ALA A 424 13.43 -25.62 2.75
C ALA A 424 14.10 -24.25 2.68
N THR A 425 15.41 -24.24 2.93
CA THR A 425 16.31 -23.10 2.77
C THR A 425 17.22 -23.33 1.57
N VAL A 426 17.50 -22.30 0.77
CA VAL A 426 18.41 -22.39 -0.38
C VAL A 426 19.68 -21.61 -0.07
N TRP A 427 20.83 -22.24 -0.29
CA TRP A 427 22.15 -21.68 -0.12
C TRP A 427 22.89 -21.56 -1.45
N ARG A 428 23.61 -20.47 -1.67
CA ARG A 428 24.69 -20.45 -2.66
C ARG A 428 25.88 -21.16 -2.06
N ALA A 429 26.46 -22.10 -2.79
CA ALA A 429 27.61 -22.88 -2.37
C ALA A 429 28.65 -22.99 -3.49
N HIS A 430 29.90 -23.24 -3.11
CA HIS A 430 30.97 -23.59 -4.03
C HIS A 430 31.15 -25.11 -4.03
N ASP A 431 30.93 -25.75 -5.18
CA ASP A 431 31.30 -27.15 -5.39
C ASP A 431 32.82 -27.22 -5.56
N ARG A 432 33.52 -27.67 -4.52
CA ARG A 432 35.00 -27.73 -4.50
C ARG A 432 35.57 -28.72 -5.50
N ASP A 433 34.82 -29.76 -5.87
CA ASP A 433 35.27 -30.77 -6.82
C ASP A 433 35.13 -30.27 -8.26
N ALA A 434 34.00 -29.64 -8.57
CA ALA A 434 33.73 -29.10 -9.91
C ALA A 434 34.33 -27.69 -10.13
N GLY A 435 34.68 -26.97 -9.06
CA GLY A 435 35.17 -25.59 -9.12
C GLY A 435 34.13 -24.57 -9.57
N THR A 436 32.83 -24.85 -9.35
CA THR A 436 31.71 -24.04 -9.84
C THR A 436 30.76 -23.64 -8.72
N MET A 437 30.03 -22.53 -8.91
CA MET A 437 28.95 -22.14 -8.00
C MET A 437 27.71 -23.01 -8.24
N VAL A 438 27.10 -23.46 -7.15
CA VAL A 438 25.88 -24.28 -7.12
C VAL A 438 24.89 -23.73 -6.10
N ALA A 439 23.62 -24.09 -6.24
CA ALA A 439 22.59 -23.83 -5.24
C ALA A 439 22.27 -25.12 -4.49
N VAL A 440 22.31 -25.08 -3.16
CA VAL A 440 22.02 -26.21 -2.28
C VAL A 440 20.68 -25.95 -1.61
N LYS A 441 19.67 -26.75 -1.94
CA LYS A 441 18.35 -26.69 -1.29
C LYS A 441 18.34 -27.67 -0.13
N LEU A 442 18.06 -27.17 1.07
CA LEU A 442 18.17 -27.86 2.35
C LEU A 442 16.80 -27.93 3.03
N LEU A 443 16.34 -29.13 3.37
CA LEU A 443 15.12 -29.33 4.15
C LEU A 443 15.27 -28.74 5.56
N HIS A 444 14.24 -28.06 6.06
CA HIS A 444 14.31 -27.48 7.39
C HIS A 444 14.48 -28.56 8.49
N PRO A 445 15.34 -28.32 9.51
CA PRO A 445 15.63 -29.33 10.55
C PRO A 445 14.40 -29.82 11.33
N ASN A 446 13.42 -28.94 11.56
CA ASN A 446 12.16 -29.28 12.22
C ASN A 446 11.23 -30.18 11.38
N LEU A 447 11.52 -30.36 10.08
CA LEU A 447 10.80 -31.25 9.17
C LEU A 447 11.62 -32.50 8.82
N ALA A 448 12.91 -32.53 9.14
CA ALA A 448 13.78 -33.67 8.90
C ALA A 448 13.39 -34.91 9.73
N GLY A 449 12.66 -34.75 10.84
CA GLY A 449 12.14 -35.88 11.63
C GLY A 449 10.96 -36.62 10.99
N ASP A 450 10.31 -36.03 9.98
CA ASP A 450 9.13 -36.59 9.30
C ASP A 450 9.58 -37.38 8.05
N GLN A 451 9.44 -38.71 8.10
CA GLN A 451 9.84 -39.60 7.00
C GLN A 451 9.12 -39.28 5.69
N LEU A 452 7.83 -38.95 5.77
CA LEU A 452 6.99 -38.73 4.59
C LEU A 452 7.36 -37.41 3.90
N ARG A 453 7.76 -36.39 4.65
CA ARG A 453 8.29 -35.12 4.10
C ARG A 453 9.69 -35.27 3.50
N ARG A 454 10.56 -36.08 4.09
CA ARG A 454 11.90 -36.39 3.53
C ARG A 454 11.80 -37.12 2.19
N GLU A 455 11.00 -38.19 2.13
CA GLU A 455 10.80 -38.97 0.91
C GLU A 455 10.21 -38.12 -0.21
N ARG A 456 9.27 -37.22 0.11
CA ARG A 456 8.78 -36.21 -0.83
C ARG A 456 9.92 -35.32 -1.31
N PHE A 457 10.64 -34.66 -0.41
CA PHE A 457 11.74 -33.74 -0.77
C PHE A 457 12.75 -34.36 -1.76
N VAL A 458 13.18 -35.60 -1.51
CA VAL A 458 14.10 -36.34 -2.40
C VAL A 458 13.43 -36.73 -3.72
N ARG A 459 12.15 -37.13 -3.70
CA ARG A 459 11.41 -37.47 -4.92
C ARG A 459 11.34 -36.29 -5.90
N GLY A 460 11.22 -35.05 -5.42
CA GLY A 460 11.13 -33.87 -6.31
C GLY A 460 12.43 -33.55 -6.97
N ALA A 461 13.54 -33.65 -6.23
CA ALA A 461 14.87 -33.54 -6.81
C ALA A 461 15.07 -34.57 -7.94
N ARG A 462 14.62 -35.81 -7.77
CA ARG A 462 14.68 -36.86 -8.81
C ARG A 462 13.79 -36.56 -10.02
N VAL A 463 12.58 -36.04 -9.79
CA VAL A 463 11.65 -35.65 -10.87
C VAL A 463 12.26 -34.51 -11.69
N MET A 464 12.78 -33.48 -11.03
CA MET A 464 13.47 -32.37 -11.70
C MET A 464 14.72 -32.84 -12.45
N ALA A 465 15.51 -33.77 -11.89
CA ALA A 465 16.68 -34.34 -12.55
C ALA A 465 16.35 -35.09 -13.85
N ALA A 466 15.12 -35.60 -13.99
CA ALA A 466 14.65 -36.31 -15.19
C ALA A 466 14.12 -35.36 -16.29
N LEU A 467 14.00 -34.06 -16.02
CA LEU A 467 13.58 -33.03 -16.97
C LEU A 467 14.80 -32.35 -17.57
N GLN A 468 14.95 -32.44 -18.89
CA GLN A 468 16.02 -31.79 -19.64
C GLN A 468 15.41 -30.76 -20.57
N HIS A 469 15.51 -29.48 -20.19
CA HIS A 469 15.03 -28.36 -20.99
C HIS A 469 15.87 -27.11 -20.67
N PRO A 470 16.18 -26.23 -21.65
CA PRO A 470 16.94 -25.01 -21.40
C PRO A 470 16.30 -24.06 -20.38
N ALA A 471 14.97 -24.10 -20.26
CA ALA A 471 14.20 -23.30 -19.32
C ALA A 471 13.76 -24.07 -18.05
N ILE A 472 14.47 -25.14 -17.66
CA ILE A 472 14.29 -25.83 -16.38
C ILE A 472 15.63 -25.86 -15.64
N VAL A 473 15.61 -25.51 -14.35
CA VAL A 473 16.83 -25.55 -13.52
C VAL A 473 17.35 -26.99 -13.42
N ARG A 474 18.61 -27.19 -13.81
CA ARG A 474 19.26 -28.49 -13.78
C ARG A 474 19.65 -28.89 -12.37
N VAL A 475 19.22 -30.09 -11.97
CA VAL A 475 19.69 -30.76 -10.75
C VAL A 475 21.07 -31.38 -11.01
N VAL A 476 22.04 -31.02 -10.17
CA VAL A 476 23.42 -31.53 -10.19
C VAL A 476 23.52 -32.81 -9.36
N ASP A 477 22.86 -32.83 -8.21
CA ASP A 477 22.84 -33.95 -7.27
C ASP A 477 21.43 -34.10 -6.68
N ALA A 478 20.79 -35.26 -6.90
CA ALA A 478 19.36 -35.46 -6.69
C ALA A 478 18.97 -35.90 -5.26
N GLY A 479 19.88 -35.80 -4.29
CA GLY A 479 19.56 -35.95 -2.89
C GLY A 479 20.65 -36.64 -2.09
N ALA A 480 21.17 -35.95 -1.08
CA ALA A 480 22.16 -36.46 -0.14
C ALA A 480 21.75 -36.18 1.31
N GLU A 481 22.17 -37.07 2.19
CA GLU A 481 22.09 -36.90 3.64
C GLU A 481 23.51 -36.68 4.18
N ASP A 482 23.75 -35.58 4.87
CA ASP A 482 25.01 -35.32 5.56
C ASP A 482 24.73 -34.73 6.94
N ALA A 483 25.30 -35.35 7.98
CA ALA A 483 25.21 -34.91 9.37
C ALA A 483 23.77 -34.60 9.85
N GLY A 484 22.78 -35.37 9.38
CA GLY A 484 21.35 -35.21 9.72
C GLY A 484 20.60 -34.15 8.90
N PHE A 485 21.24 -33.55 7.90
CA PHE A 485 20.62 -32.63 6.96
C PHE A 485 20.29 -33.32 5.64
N TYR A 486 19.07 -33.07 5.14
CA TYR A 486 18.62 -33.53 3.83
C TYR A 486 18.71 -32.39 2.83
N TYR A 487 19.45 -32.58 1.75
CA TYR A 487 19.62 -31.56 0.72
C TYR A 487 19.72 -32.17 -0.67
N PHE A 488 19.53 -31.32 -1.69
CA PHE A 488 19.90 -31.62 -3.07
C PHE A 488 20.58 -30.39 -3.68
N VAL A 489 21.33 -30.61 -4.75
CA VAL A 489 22.17 -29.58 -5.39
C VAL A 489 21.69 -29.32 -6.81
N MET A 490 21.57 -28.06 -7.17
CA MET A 490 21.16 -27.59 -8.48
C MET A 490 22.11 -26.50 -8.98
N GLU A 491 22.03 -26.17 -10.26
CA GLU A 491 22.81 -25.06 -10.80
C GLU A 491 22.43 -23.73 -10.13
N TYR A 492 23.41 -22.85 -9.96
CA TYR A 492 23.18 -21.52 -9.41
C TYR A 492 22.86 -20.53 -10.54
N VAL A 493 21.69 -19.89 -10.46
CA VAL A 493 21.24 -18.88 -11.42
C VAL A 493 21.40 -17.48 -10.81
N ALA A 494 22.30 -16.66 -11.36
CA ALA A 494 22.74 -15.42 -10.72
C ALA A 494 21.83 -14.19 -10.96
N GLY A 495 20.93 -14.22 -11.94
CA GLY A 495 20.15 -13.03 -12.35
C GLY A 495 18.89 -12.76 -11.51
N GLY A 496 18.64 -13.54 -10.45
CA GLY A 496 17.48 -13.39 -9.58
C GLY A 496 16.20 -13.99 -10.18
N ASP A 497 15.05 -13.68 -9.59
CA ASP A 497 13.73 -14.16 -10.03
C ASP A 497 12.99 -13.14 -10.92
N LEU A 498 12.01 -13.63 -11.67
CA LEU A 498 11.18 -12.84 -12.58
C LEU A 498 10.39 -11.77 -11.84
N ARG A 499 9.94 -12.04 -10.60
CA ARG A 499 9.24 -11.06 -9.76
C ARG A 499 10.10 -9.81 -9.56
N ARG A 500 11.35 -9.99 -9.15
CA ARG A 500 12.29 -8.89 -8.92
C ARG A 500 12.61 -8.14 -10.21
N ALA A 501 12.72 -8.83 -11.33
CA ALA A 501 12.98 -8.20 -12.62
C ALA A 501 11.81 -7.33 -13.11
N VAL A 502 10.57 -7.79 -12.91
CA VAL A 502 9.36 -7.02 -13.25
C VAL A 502 9.21 -5.80 -12.33
N LEU A 503 9.32 -5.97 -11.01
CA LEU A 503 9.20 -4.86 -10.05
C LEU A 503 10.32 -3.81 -10.18
N ALA A 504 11.48 -4.21 -10.71
CA ALA A 504 12.56 -3.30 -11.05
C ALA A 504 12.38 -2.63 -12.43
N ASN A 505 11.24 -2.86 -13.09
CA ASN A 505 10.91 -2.43 -14.45
C ASN A 505 12.03 -2.75 -15.47
N ALA A 506 12.64 -3.93 -15.33
CA ALA A 506 13.83 -4.30 -16.10
C ALA A 506 13.51 -5.02 -17.42
N LEU A 507 12.25 -5.36 -17.69
CA LEU A 507 11.83 -6.20 -18.83
C LEU A 507 10.83 -5.47 -19.71
N THR A 508 11.01 -5.55 -21.03
CA THR A 508 10.04 -5.07 -22.02
C THR A 508 8.89 -6.07 -22.19
N THR A 509 7.74 -5.62 -22.68
CA THR A 509 6.59 -6.48 -23.05
C THR A 509 7.02 -7.65 -23.95
N ARG A 510 7.88 -7.39 -24.94
CA ARG A 510 8.41 -8.44 -25.82
C ARG A 510 9.22 -9.49 -25.07
N GLN A 511 10.08 -9.05 -24.14
CA GLN A 511 10.84 -9.96 -23.29
C GLN A 511 9.94 -10.77 -22.36
N ILE A 512 8.89 -10.15 -21.80
CA ILE A 512 7.89 -10.81 -20.97
C ILE A 512 7.21 -11.94 -21.75
N ILE A 513 6.69 -11.66 -22.95
CA ILE A 513 6.02 -12.68 -23.76
C ILE A 513 7.00 -13.81 -24.14
N SER A 514 8.24 -13.50 -24.51
CA SER A 514 9.28 -14.52 -24.74
C SER A 514 9.51 -15.41 -23.51
N ILE A 515 9.62 -14.80 -22.33
CA ILE A 515 9.80 -15.51 -21.07
C ILE A 515 8.62 -16.45 -20.79
N ILE A 516 7.39 -15.96 -20.94
CA ILE A 516 6.17 -16.75 -20.72
C ILE A 516 6.10 -17.93 -21.69
N LEU A 517 6.47 -17.74 -22.96
CA LEU A 517 6.50 -18.81 -23.96
C LEU A 517 7.56 -19.87 -23.64
N GLU A 518 8.79 -19.47 -23.27
CA GLU A 518 9.87 -20.40 -22.93
C GLU A 518 9.55 -21.22 -21.66
N VAL A 519 8.92 -20.59 -20.66
CA VAL A 519 8.41 -21.30 -19.46
C VAL A 519 7.25 -22.22 -19.82
N GLY A 520 6.37 -21.81 -20.73
CA GLY A 520 5.28 -22.63 -21.20
C GLY A 520 5.74 -23.89 -21.95
N ASP A 521 6.77 -23.78 -22.80
CA ASP A 521 7.39 -24.92 -23.49
C ASP A 521 8.03 -25.91 -22.47
N ALA A 522 8.64 -25.38 -21.39
CA ALA A 522 9.16 -26.20 -20.29
C ALA A 522 8.05 -26.96 -19.54
N LEU A 523 6.93 -26.30 -19.25
CA LEU A 523 5.76 -26.92 -18.62
C LEU A 523 5.13 -27.98 -19.52
N ALA A 524 5.02 -27.73 -20.83
CA ALA A 524 4.52 -28.69 -21.80
C ALA A 524 5.36 -29.97 -21.82
N LEU A 525 6.69 -29.86 -21.76
CA LEU A 525 7.59 -31.01 -21.61
C LEU A 525 7.30 -31.79 -20.32
N ALA A 526 7.16 -31.10 -19.17
CA ALA A 526 6.85 -31.75 -17.91
C ALA A 526 5.49 -32.49 -17.97
N HIS A 527 4.47 -31.85 -18.54
CA HIS A 527 3.14 -32.42 -18.72
C HIS A 527 3.17 -33.68 -19.60
N SER A 528 3.99 -33.70 -20.66
CA SER A 528 4.17 -34.89 -21.52
C SER A 528 4.72 -36.11 -20.77
N LYS A 529 5.39 -35.90 -19.64
CA LYS A 529 5.91 -36.93 -18.74
C LYS A 529 4.99 -37.19 -17.53
N GLY A 530 3.79 -36.62 -17.52
CA GLY A 530 2.81 -36.77 -16.44
C GLY A 530 3.14 -35.99 -15.17
N ILE A 531 4.00 -34.96 -15.26
CA ILE A 531 4.42 -34.11 -14.14
C ILE A 531 3.68 -32.78 -14.25
N ILE A 532 2.99 -32.36 -13.19
CA ILE A 532 2.31 -31.06 -13.09
C ILE A 532 3.05 -30.23 -12.05
N HIS A 533 3.31 -28.95 -12.34
CA HIS A 533 4.13 -28.08 -11.49
C HIS A 533 3.39 -27.58 -10.24
N ARG A 534 2.12 -27.17 -10.38
CA ARG A 534 1.16 -26.72 -9.35
C ARG A 534 1.47 -25.41 -8.63
N ASP A 535 2.71 -24.93 -8.67
CA ASP A 535 3.13 -23.66 -8.05
C ASP A 535 3.82 -22.72 -9.07
N VAL A 536 3.23 -22.54 -10.25
CA VAL A 536 3.78 -21.63 -11.28
C VAL A 536 3.54 -20.18 -10.85
N LYS A 537 4.62 -19.42 -10.60
CA LYS A 537 4.56 -18.01 -10.16
C LYS A 537 5.86 -17.26 -10.48
N PRO A 538 5.86 -15.91 -10.49
CA PRO A 538 7.05 -15.11 -10.79
C PRO A 538 8.29 -15.43 -9.92
N ALA A 539 8.11 -15.83 -8.65
CA ALA A 539 9.21 -16.16 -7.75
C ALA A 539 9.90 -17.50 -8.06
N ASN A 540 9.25 -18.39 -8.81
CA ASN A 540 9.79 -19.71 -9.19
C ASN A 540 10.42 -19.71 -10.60
N ILE A 541 10.40 -18.57 -11.30
CA ILE A 541 11.05 -18.39 -12.61
C ILE A 541 12.31 -17.58 -12.39
N LEU A 542 13.47 -18.22 -12.48
CA LEU A 542 14.78 -17.57 -12.35
C LEU A 542 15.25 -17.03 -13.70
N LEU A 543 16.05 -15.96 -13.70
CA LEU A 543 16.61 -15.38 -14.90
C LEU A 543 18.14 -15.55 -14.90
N ASP A 544 18.70 -16.06 -16.00
CA ASP A 544 20.15 -16.13 -16.16
C ASP A 544 20.78 -14.75 -16.47
N ALA A 545 22.10 -14.70 -16.62
CA ALA A 545 22.82 -13.45 -16.95
C ALA A 545 22.40 -12.83 -18.31
N ARG A 546 21.77 -13.60 -19.19
CA ARG A 546 21.21 -13.15 -20.48
C ARG A 546 19.69 -12.92 -20.42
N ARG A 547 19.09 -12.98 -19.23
CA ARG A 547 17.65 -12.86 -18.95
C ARG A 547 16.79 -13.96 -19.57
N ARG A 548 17.36 -15.15 -19.81
CA ARG A 548 16.58 -16.32 -20.20
C ARG A 548 15.95 -16.95 -18.96
N PRO A 549 14.69 -17.42 -19.03
CA PRO A 549 14.01 -17.99 -17.88
C PRO A 549 14.44 -19.43 -17.60
N LEU A 550 14.51 -19.79 -16.32
CA LEU A 550 14.67 -21.14 -15.84
C LEU A 550 13.63 -21.41 -14.74
N LEU A 551 12.74 -22.35 -14.99
CA LEU A 551 11.72 -22.76 -14.04
C LEU A 551 12.35 -23.64 -12.95
N ALA A 552 12.15 -23.23 -11.70
CA ALA A 552 12.59 -23.92 -10.49
C ALA A 552 11.38 -24.44 -9.70
N ASP A 553 11.65 -25.30 -8.72
CA ASP A 553 10.68 -25.66 -7.67
C ASP A 553 9.39 -26.37 -8.16
N PHE A 554 9.55 -27.49 -8.87
CA PHE A 554 8.44 -28.42 -9.14
C PHE A 554 7.88 -28.93 -7.81
N ASP A 555 6.67 -28.49 -7.45
CA ASP A 555 6.12 -28.81 -6.15
C ASP A 555 5.75 -30.30 -6.06
N LEU A 556 6.05 -30.87 -4.91
CA LEU A 556 6.00 -32.31 -4.64
C LEU A 556 4.66 -32.79 -4.11
N VAL A 557 3.67 -31.90 -4.05
CA VAL A 557 2.41 -32.14 -3.37
C VAL A 557 1.43 -32.79 -4.34
N ALA A 558 1.45 -34.12 -4.40
CA ALA A 558 0.29 -34.92 -4.78
C ALA A 558 -0.52 -35.27 -3.54
N ALA A 559 -1.73 -34.71 -3.47
CA ALA A 559 -2.99 -35.43 -3.24
C ALA A 559 -2.99 -36.56 -2.18
N ALA A 560 -2.83 -36.19 -0.91
CA ALA A 560 -3.45 -36.79 0.29
C ALA A 560 -2.77 -36.13 1.51
N ASP A 561 -3.56 -35.65 2.46
CA ASP A 561 -3.15 -34.98 3.71
C ASP A 561 -2.78 -33.49 3.63
N THR A 562 -3.78 -32.65 3.37
CA THR A 562 -3.76 -31.23 3.76
C THR A 562 -4.13 -31.08 5.24
N THR A 563 -3.22 -31.45 6.14
CA THR A 563 -3.19 -30.88 7.50
C THR A 563 -1.89 -30.14 7.82
N GLY A 564 -0.99 -29.96 6.84
CA GLY A 564 0.30 -29.32 7.13
C GLY A 564 1.05 -28.71 5.94
N GLY A 565 0.34 -28.22 4.92
CA GLY A 565 0.92 -27.47 3.79
C GLY A 565 0.24 -26.12 3.64
N THR A 566 1.01 -25.04 3.85
CA THR A 566 0.69 -23.63 3.54
C THR A 566 -0.67 -23.07 4.01
N ARG A 567 -0.81 -22.87 5.34
CA ARG A 567 -1.73 -21.86 5.91
C ARG A 567 -1.04 -20.54 6.30
N THR A 568 0.25 -20.39 5.99
CA THR A 568 1.03 -19.16 6.18
C THR A 568 1.97 -18.94 5.00
N GLY A 569 1.40 -18.78 3.80
CA GLY A 569 2.03 -18.01 2.73
C GLY A 569 1.51 -16.57 2.84
N ALA A 570 2.37 -15.57 2.65
CA ALA A 570 1.94 -14.17 2.58
C ALA A 570 0.72 -14.04 1.66
N LEU A 571 -0.25 -13.18 1.99
CA LEU A 571 -1.50 -13.00 1.23
C LEU A 571 -1.30 -12.96 -0.30
N GLY A 572 -0.15 -12.46 -0.79
CA GLY A 572 0.21 -12.38 -2.21
C GLY A 572 0.66 -13.67 -2.92
N THR A 573 0.74 -14.84 -2.27
CA THR A 573 1.05 -16.11 -2.98
C THR A 573 -0.19 -16.79 -3.55
N PHE A 574 -1.37 -16.57 -2.94
CA PHE A 574 -2.62 -17.24 -3.32
C PHE A 574 -3.12 -16.85 -4.72
N ILE A 575 -2.82 -15.64 -5.18
CA ILE A 575 -3.28 -15.09 -6.46
C ILE A 575 -2.80 -15.88 -7.70
N TYR A 576 -1.72 -16.67 -7.59
CA TYR A 576 -1.20 -17.48 -8.70
C TYR A 576 -1.68 -18.94 -8.66
N SER A 577 -2.34 -19.36 -7.58
CA SER A 577 -2.82 -20.74 -7.43
C SER A 577 -4.20 -20.88 -8.08
N ALA A 578 -4.41 -21.92 -8.88
CA ALA A 578 -5.70 -22.17 -9.49
C ALA A 578 -6.78 -22.48 -8.41
N PRO A 579 -8.03 -22.00 -8.58
CA PRO A 579 -9.12 -22.20 -7.61
C PRO A 579 -9.32 -23.65 -7.16
N GLU A 580 -9.21 -24.62 -8.08
CA GLU A 580 -9.33 -26.05 -7.79
C GLU A 580 -8.21 -26.58 -6.89
N SER A 581 -7.01 -25.99 -6.98
CA SER A 581 -5.85 -26.34 -6.14
C SER A 581 -6.03 -25.89 -4.69
N MET A 582 -6.90 -24.90 -4.43
CA MET A 582 -7.21 -24.41 -3.08
C MET A 582 -8.26 -25.27 -2.37
N HIS A 583 -9.21 -25.85 -3.11
CA HIS A 583 -10.34 -26.60 -2.57
C HIS A 583 -10.06 -28.10 -2.47
N ARG A 584 -9.51 -28.68 -3.54
CA ARG A 584 -9.19 -30.11 -3.65
C ARG A 584 -7.93 -30.31 -4.51
N PRO A 585 -6.73 -30.28 -3.89
CA PRO A 585 -5.46 -30.42 -4.61
C PRO A 585 -5.33 -31.71 -5.45
N GLN A 586 -6.13 -32.73 -5.15
CA GLN A 586 -6.22 -33.99 -5.89
C GLN A 586 -6.93 -33.90 -7.25
N ASP A 587 -7.73 -32.84 -7.45
CA ASP A 587 -8.49 -32.62 -8.68
C ASP A 587 -7.75 -31.69 -9.66
N ALA A 588 -6.56 -31.18 -9.28
CA ALA A 588 -5.73 -30.28 -10.07
C ALA A 588 -4.93 -31.04 -11.14
N ASP A 589 -5.30 -30.81 -12.41
CA ASP A 589 -4.65 -31.31 -13.62
C ASP A 589 -3.72 -30.24 -14.24
N ALA A 590 -3.23 -30.49 -15.47
CA ALA A 590 -2.36 -29.57 -16.21
C ALA A 590 -2.91 -28.13 -16.36
N ARG A 591 -4.24 -27.94 -16.25
CA ARG A 591 -4.91 -26.64 -16.37
C ARG A 591 -4.69 -25.74 -15.14
N ALA A 592 -4.21 -26.29 -14.03
CA ALA A 592 -3.73 -25.50 -12.91
C ALA A 592 -2.47 -24.71 -13.27
N ASP A 593 -1.56 -25.30 -14.05
CA ASP A 593 -0.35 -24.62 -14.53
C ASP A 593 -0.67 -23.58 -15.62
N VAL A 594 -1.73 -23.80 -16.42
CA VAL A 594 -2.27 -22.80 -17.36
C VAL A 594 -2.70 -21.54 -16.61
N TYR A 595 -3.46 -21.70 -15.52
CA TYR A 595 -3.88 -20.58 -14.67
C TYR A 595 -2.69 -19.85 -14.04
N GLY A 596 -1.75 -20.59 -13.43
CA GLY A 596 -0.58 -20.01 -12.79
C GLY A 596 0.34 -19.27 -13.77
N LEU A 597 0.54 -19.80 -14.97
CA LEU A 597 1.29 -19.13 -16.04
C LEU A 597 0.53 -17.90 -16.57
N GLY A 598 -0.79 -17.97 -16.70
CA GLY A 598 -1.65 -16.85 -17.07
C GLY A 598 -1.57 -15.70 -16.06
N MET A 599 -1.73 -15.98 -14.77
CA MET A 599 -1.60 -14.99 -13.70
C MET A 599 -0.18 -14.43 -13.59
N THR A 600 0.84 -15.24 -13.88
CA THR A 600 2.24 -14.79 -13.99
C THR A 600 2.39 -13.78 -15.14
N ALA A 601 1.81 -14.06 -16.31
CA ALA A 601 1.82 -13.13 -17.45
C ALA A 601 1.05 -11.83 -17.14
N VAL A 602 -0.10 -11.92 -16.48
CA VAL A 602 -0.87 -10.76 -16.00
C VAL A 602 -0.04 -9.90 -15.05
N PHE A 603 0.64 -10.50 -14.07
CA PHE A 603 1.58 -9.79 -13.19
C PHE A 603 2.71 -9.10 -13.98
N CYS A 604 3.34 -9.82 -14.92
CA CYS A 604 4.45 -9.27 -15.69
C CYS A 604 4.02 -8.06 -16.52
N LEU A 605 2.85 -8.12 -17.15
CA LEU A 605 2.30 -7.03 -17.97
C LEU A 605 1.77 -5.88 -17.12
N HIS A 606 1.31 -6.14 -15.90
CA HIS A 606 0.89 -5.11 -14.96
C HIS A 606 2.09 -4.31 -14.39
N GLY A 607 3.23 -4.96 -14.18
CA GLY A 607 4.47 -4.31 -13.73
C GLY A 607 4.56 -4.04 -12.22
N ALA A 608 3.50 -4.31 -11.46
CA ALA A 608 3.45 -4.16 -10.00
C ALA A 608 2.85 -5.41 -9.32
N GLU A 609 2.86 -5.44 -7.99
CA GLU A 609 2.18 -6.52 -7.25
C GLU A 609 0.68 -6.52 -7.56
N LEU A 610 0.15 -7.69 -7.92
CA LEU A 610 -1.28 -7.80 -8.25
C LEU A 610 -2.14 -7.57 -7.00
N PRO A 611 -3.13 -6.65 -7.05
CA PRO A 611 -4.08 -6.46 -5.96
C PRO A 611 -5.02 -7.66 -5.84
N MET A 612 -5.52 -7.93 -4.64
CA MET A 612 -6.47 -9.05 -4.41
C MET A 612 -7.78 -8.93 -5.20
N THR A 613 -8.11 -7.74 -5.71
CA THR A 613 -9.26 -7.50 -6.58
C THR A 613 -9.19 -8.26 -7.89
N VAL A 614 -7.99 -8.60 -8.39
CA VAL A 614 -7.81 -9.40 -9.62
C VAL A 614 -8.49 -10.77 -9.54
N LEU A 615 -8.61 -11.36 -8.35
CA LEU A 615 -9.31 -12.65 -8.15
C LEU A 615 -10.83 -12.53 -8.26
N ARG A 616 -11.38 -11.33 -8.07
CA ARG A 616 -12.83 -11.07 -8.11
C ARG A 616 -13.27 -10.61 -9.49
N ASP A 617 -12.41 -9.88 -10.19
CA ASP A 617 -12.70 -9.35 -11.53
C ASP A 617 -11.43 -9.33 -12.40
N ALA A 618 -11.02 -10.53 -12.83
CA ALA A 618 -9.85 -10.69 -13.70
C ALA A 618 -10.07 -10.04 -15.07
N ASP A 619 -11.32 -10.02 -15.57
CA ASP A 619 -11.64 -9.50 -16.90
C ASP A 619 -11.45 -7.99 -16.97
N SER A 620 -12.01 -7.22 -16.03
CA SER A 620 -11.82 -5.78 -15.99
C SER A 620 -10.36 -5.40 -15.74
N PHE A 621 -9.66 -6.17 -14.90
CA PHE A 621 -8.23 -5.95 -14.65
C PHE A 621 -7.39 -6.22 -15.91
N ILE A 622 -7.66 -7.32 -16.63
CA ILE A 622 -6.95 -7.66 -17.87
C ILE A 622 -7.25 -6.65 -18.99
N GLU A 623 -8.45 -6.05 -19.02
CA GLU A 623 -8.79 -4.99 -19.97
C GLU A 623 -7.91 -3.74 -19.80
N GLN A 624 -7.37 -3.50 -18.60
CA GLN A 624 -6.50 -2.37 -18.29
C GLN A 624 -5.01 -2.66 -18.55
N LEU A 625 -4.64 -3.88 -18.94
CA LEU A 625 -3.22 -4.23 -19.17
C LEU A 625 -2.66 -3.55 -20.42
N PRO A 626 -1.40 -3.07 -20.39
CA PRO A 626 -0.73 -2.41 -21.52
C PRO A 626 -0.27 -3.42 -22.58
N CYS A 627 -1.21 -4.11 -23.21
CA CYS A 627 -0.99 -5.08 -24.29
C CYS A 627 -2.20 -5.12 -25.25
N GLU A 628 -1.99 -5.66 -26.44
CA GLU A 628 -3.02 -5.71 -27.47
C GLU A 628 -4.23 -6.56 -27.10
N LYS A 629 -5.37 -6.26 -27.72
CA LYS A 629 -6.65 -6.94 -27.48
C LYS A 629 -6.57 -8.45 -27.66
N SER A 630 -5.80 -8.91 -28.65
CA SER A 630 -5.56 -10.34 -28.92
C SER A 630 -4.87 -11.02 -27.73
N ILE A 631 -3.85 -10.37 -27.14
CA ILE A 631 -3.12 -10.85 -25.96
C ILE A 631 -4.03 -10.87 -24.73
N ARG A 632 -4.81 -9.80 -24.51
CA ARG A 632 -5.79 -9.74 -23.40
C ARG A 632 -6.81 -10.88 -23.47
N SER A 633 -7.30 -11.21 -24.67
CA SER A 633 -8.26 -12.31 -24.86
C SER A 633 -7.67 -13.66 -24.48
N VAL A 634 -6.41 -13.92 -24.84
CA VAL A 634 -5.69 -15.13 -24.44
C VAL A 634 -5.52 -15.19 -22.92
N LEU A 635 -5.17 -14.07 -22.28
CA LEU A 635 -4.98 -14.02 -20.82
C LEU A 635 -6.28 -14.27 -20.07
N ARG A 636 -7.40 -13.66 -20.46
CA ARG A 636 -8.73 -13.89 -19.83
C ARG A 636 -9.08 -15.36 -19.81
N ARG A 637 -8.96 -16.01 -20.97
CA ARG A 637 -9.21 -17.45 -21.09
C ARG A 637 -8.26 -18.27 -20.22
N SER A 638 -7.01 -17.84 -20.06
CA SER A 638 -6.02 -18.57 -19.26
C SER A 638 -6.32 -18.54 -17.76
N VAL A 639 -6.89 -17.44 -17.26
CA VAL A 639 -7.15 -17.21 -15.83
C VAL A 639 -8.62 -17.38 -15.44
N ASP A 640 -9.43 -18.00 -16.31
CA ASP A 640 -10.84 -18.24 -16.03
C ASP A 640 -11.01 -19.01 -14.71
N TRP A 641 -12.01 -18.64 -13.93
CA TRP A 641 -12.28 -19.29 -12.65
C TRP A 641 -12.62 -20.78 -12.85
N ASP A 642 -13.40 -21.09 -13.90
CA ASP A 642 -13.77 -22.46 -14.25
C ASP A 642 -12.76 -23.05 -15.25
N ARG A 643 -12.10 -24.13 -14.81
CA ARG A 643 -11.04 -24.82 -15.56
C ARG A 643 -11.50 -25.35 -16.92
N GLU A 644 -12.79 -25.61 -17.13
CA GLU A 644 -13.29 -26.13 -18.41
C GLU A 644 -13.30 -25.05 -19.51
N PHE A 645 -13.31 -23.76 -19.14
CA PHE A 645 -13.20 -22.64 -20.08
C PHE A 645 -11.75 -22.25 -20.40
N ARG A 646 -10.79 -22.73 -19.60
CA ARG A 646 -9.35 -22.52 -19.86
C ARG A 646 -8.85 -23.27 -21.09
N PHE A 647 -7.62 -22.97 -21.48
CA PHE A 647 -6.90 -23.84 -22.43
C PHE A 647 -6.70 -25.22 -21.80
N SER A 648 -6.95 -26.27 -22.58
CA SER A 648 -6.84 -27.65 -22.12
C SER A 648 -5.40 -28.08 -21.82
N THR A 649 -4.41 -27.37 -22.38
CA THR A 649 -2.98 -27.61 -22.19
C THR A 649 -2.20 -26.29 -22.19
N VAL A 650 -1.01 -26.27 -21.56
CA VAL A 650 -0.10 -25.11 -21.62
C VAL A 650 0.39 -24.88 -23.06
N GLN A 651 0.56 -25.93 -23.86
CA GLN A 651 0.91 -25.79 -25.28
C GLN A 651 -0.14 -24.98 -26.04
N ALA A 652 -1.44 -25.25 -25.83
CA ALA A 652 -2.51 -24.51 -26.48
C ALA A 652 -2.55 -23.03 -26.06
N LEU A 653 -2.20 -22.71 -24.81
CA LEU A 653 -1.99 -21.33 -24.36
C LEU A 653 -0.83 -20.69 -25.13
N CYS A 654 0.34 -21.34 -25.18
CA CYS A 654 1.52 -20.81 -25.88
C CYS A 654 1.26 -20.56 -27.36
N ASP A 655 0.56 -21.48 -28.04
CA ASP A 655 0.22 -21.34 -29.46
C ASP A 655 -0.72 -20.16 -29.69
N ALA A 656 -1.74 -19.99 -28.83
CA ALA A 656 -2.64 -18.85 -28.89
C ALA A 656 -1.91 -17.52 -28.63
N LEU A 657 -0.96 -17.49 -27.69
CA LEU A 657 -0.17 -16.30 -27.37
C LEU A 657 0.79 -15.92 -28.51
N ARG A 658 1.39 -16.91 -29.19
CA ARG A 658 2.22 -16.68 -30.39
C ARG A 658 1.40 -16.04 -31.51
N VAL A 659 0.21 -16.57 -31.79
CA VAL A 659 -0.70 -16.01 -32.82
C VAL A 659 -1.11 -14.58 -32.46
N ALA A 660 -1.55 -14.34 -31.23
CA ALA A 660 -1.94 -13.01 -30.77
C ALA A 660 -0.82 -11.97 -30.90
N THR A 661 0.44 -12.38 -30.65
CA THR A 661 1.61 -11.53 -30.80
C THR A 661 1.91 -11.20 -32.26
N MET A 662 1.74 -12.16 -33.18
CA MET A 662 1.92 -11.92 -34.61
C MET A 662 0.85 -10.98 -35.18
N GLU A 663 -0.40 -11.11 -34.73
CA GLU A 663 -1.50 -10.20 -35.12
C GLU A 663 -1.22 -8.77 -34.65
N ALA A 664 -0.77 -8.61 -33.39
CA ALA A 664 -0.34 -7.33 -32.83
C ALA A 664 0.78 -6.67 -33.66
N GLU A 665 1.81 -7.43 -34.02
CA GLU A 665 2.92 -6.93 -34.85
C GLU A 665 2.47 -6.55 -36.27
N ALA A 666 1.51 -7.29 -36.85
CA ALA A 666 0.98 -7.03 -38.19
C ALA A 666 0.10 -5.76 -38.25
N GLU A 667 -0.71 -5.51 -37.22
CA GLU A 667 -1.51 -4.27 -37.10
C GLU A 667 -0.62 -3.03 -36.96
N LEU A 668 0.47 -3.13 -36.19
CA LEU A 668 1.49 -2.09 -36.07
C LEU A 668 2.23 -1.80 -37.40
N LEU A 669 2.43 -2.82 -38.23
CA LEU A 669 3.05 -2.69 -39.57
C LEU A 669 2.09 -2.09 -40.61
N GLN A 670 0.78 -2.33 -40.51
CA GLN A 670 -0.21 -1.80 -41.46
C GLN A 670 -0.45 -0.29 -41.32
N TRP A 671 -0.21 0.29 -40.14
CA TRP A 671 -0.32 1.74 -39.89
C TRP A 671 0.97 2.54 -40.20
N GLY A 672 2.10 1.85 -40.44
CA GLY A 672 3.42 2.47 -40.64
C GLY A 672 3.95 2.45 -42.08
N ALA A 673 3.17 2.02 -43.08
CA ALA A 673 3.62 1.82 -44.45
C ALA A 673 3.09 2.89 -45.42
N ALA A 674 3.51 4.14 -45.24
CA ALA A 674 3.54 5.15 -46.30
C ALA A 674 4.76 6.05 -46.07
N ASP A 675 5.78 5.85 -46.92
CA ASP A 675 6.97 6.67 -47.10
C ASP A 675 8.05 6.64 -45.97
N ASP A 676 9.16 5.95 -46.29
CA ASP A 676 10.48 5.95 -45.63
C ASP A 676 10.74 4.96 -44.45
N PRO A 677 11.38 3.80 -44.73
CA PRO A 677 11.77 2.80 -43.73
C PRO A 677 12.78 3.30 -42.67
N ASP A 678 13.57 4.33 -42.98
CA ASP A 678 14.56 4.90 -42.04
C ASP A 678 13.90 5.87 -41.04
N ALA A 679 12.76 6.47 -41.40
CA ALA A 679 11.96 7.29 -40.50
C ALA A 679 11.30 6.45 -39.39
N THR A 680 10.81 5.25 -39.71
CA THR A 680 10.21 4.32 -38.74
C THR A 680 11.21 3.90 -37.67
N THR A 681 12.48 3.64 -38.05
CA THR A 681 13.54 3.28 -37.10
C THR A 681 13.95 4.47 -36.20
N LYS A 682 13.80 5.71 -36.69
CA LYS A 682 14.05 6.94 -35.94
C LYS A 682 12.90 7.30 -34.99
N ILE A 683 11.66 7.13 -35.43
CA ILE A 683 10.44 7.33 -34.62
C ILE A 683 10.37 6.28 -33.50
N ILE A 684 10.67 5.01 -33.79
CA ILE A 684 10.75 3.96 -32.76
C ILE A 684 11.80 4.32 -31.68
N ARG A 685 12.90 4.99 -32.05
CA ARG A 685 13.92 5.42 -31.07
C ARG A 685 13.55 6.66 -30.26
N SER A 686 12.66 7.53 -30.76
CA SER A 686 12.23 8.74 -30.04
C SER A 686 10.92 8.57 -29.26
N THR A 687 10.04 7.66 -29.67
CA THR A 687 8.72 7.45 -29.04
C THR A 687 8.78 6.44 -27.87
N LEU A 688 9.87 5.67 -27.72
CA LEU A 688 10.02 4.61 -26.71
C LEU A 688 10.60 5.07 -25.34
N VAL A 689 10.61 6.38 -25.04
CA VAL A 689 11.16 6.90 -23.77
C VAL A 689 10.15 7.74 -22.97
N HIS A 690 8.99 8.06 -23.53
CA HIS A 690 7.99 8.88 -22.86
C HIS A 690 6.65 8.14 -22.76
N PRO A 691 6.04 8.04 -21.57
CA PRO A 691 4.75 7.36 -21.36
C PRO A 691 3.61 8.08 -22.10
N GLY A 692 3.52 7.91 -23.42
CA GLY A 692 2.41 8.36 -24.25
C GLY A 692 2.33 9.86 -24.54
N VAL A 693 3.34 10.67 -24.19
CA VAL A 693 3.30 12.14 -24.40
C VAL A 693 4.09 12.54 -25.65
N GLU A 694 3.39 12.98 -26.70
CA GLU A 694 3.99 13.58 -27.89
C GLU A 694 4.50 15.00 -27.55
N MET A 695 5.83 15.19 -27.64
CA MET A 695 6.50 16.45 -27.32
C MET A 695 7.03 17.13 -28.59
N ILE A 696 6.95 18.46 -28.64
CA ILE A 696 7.50 19.31 -29.71
C ILE A 696 8.66 20.11 -29.11
N ASP A 697 9.83 20.04 -29.74
CA ASP A 697 11.01 20.82 -29.35
C ASP A 697 10.93 22.24 -29.93
N LEU A 698 10.97 23.24 -29.06
CA LEU A 698 10.97 24.66 -29.44
C LEU A 698 12.38 25.24 -29.28
N PRO A 699 12.87 26.00 -30.27
CA PRO A 699 14.17 26.65 -30.18
C PRO A 699 14.12 27.81 -29.19
N ALA A 700 15.25 28.07 -28.55
CA ALA A 700 15.45 29.29 -27.78
C ALA A 700 15.18 30.52 -28.66
N GLY A 701 14.56 31.54 -28.10
CA GLY A 701 14.19 32.73 -28.86
C GLY A 701 13.71 33.87 -27.99
N SER A 702 13.56 35.04 -28.61
CA SER A 702 12.98 36.22 -27.96
C SER A 702 11.72 36.65 -28.69
N PHE A 703 10.72 37.09 -27.93
CA PHE A 703 9.46 37.60 -28.47
C PHE A 703 8.91 38.72 -27.59
N TRP A 704 7.91 39.43 -28.10
CA TRP A 704 7.16 40.41 -27.32
C TRP A 704 6.00 39.72 -26.60
N MET A 705 6.11 39.62 -25.28
CA MET A 705 5.09 39.05 -24.41
C MET A 705 4.08 40.14 -24.01
N GLY A 706 2.79 39.81 -24.05
CA GLY A 706 1.69 40.75 -23.79
C GLY A 706 1.17 41.43 -25.06
N SER A 707 0.30 42.42 -24.86
CA SER A 707 -0.38 43.13 -25.94
C SER A 707 0.19 44.54 -26.12
N TYR A 708 0.03 45.13 -27.30
CA TYR A 708 0.39 46.54 -27.52
C TYR A 708 -0.79 47.46 -27.21
N GLU A 709 -0.50 48.71 -26.84
CA GLU A 709 -1.54 49.71 -26.57
C GLU A 709 -2.40 49.96 -27.82
N GLY A 710 -3.73 49.87 -27.66
CA GLY A 710 -4.69 50.00 -28.76
C GLY A 710 -4.96 48.71 -29.56
N GLN A 711 -4.34 47.59 -29.22
CA GLN A 711 -4.67 46.28 -29.81
C GLN A 711 -6.11 45.88 -29.43
N LEU A 712 -6.88 45.43 -30.42
CA LEU A 712 -8.28 45.04 -30.25
C LEU A 712 -8.41 43.91 -29.21
N HIS A 713 -9.32 44.09 -28.25
CA HIS A 713 -9.56 43.17 -27.12
C HIS A 713 -8.41 42.99 -26.12
N ALA A 714 -7.36 43.82 -26.14
CA ALA A 714 -6.28 43.76 -25.15
C ALA A 714 -6.75 44.19 -23.75
N HIS A 715 -6.38 43.42 -22.72
CA HIS A 715 -6.66 43.76 -21.33
C HIS A 715 -5.51 44.54 -20.66
N ALA A 716 -5.85 45.29 -19.61
CA ALA A 716 -4.91 46.18 -18.93
C ALA A 716 -3.72 45.45 -18.26
N ASP A 717 -3.92 44.19 -17.87
CA ASP A 717 -2.94 43.32 -17.23
C ASP A 717 -2.01 42.58 -18.23
N GLU A 718 -2.23 42.79 -19.53
CA GLU A 718 -1.35 42.38 -20.62
C GLU A 718 -0.42 43.52 -21.09
N LEU A 719 -0.58 44.72 -20.51
CA LEU A 719 0.14 45.95 -20.87
C LEU A 719 1.12 46.38 -19.76
N PRO A 720 2.23 47.06 -20.10
CA PRO A 720 2.79 47.18 -21.46
C PRO A 720 3.43 45.85 -21.91
N PRO A 721 3.62 45.64 -23.22
CA PRO A 721 4.31 44.46 -23.72
C PRO A 721 5.78 44.53 -23.34
N ARG A 722 6.38 43.38 -23.01
CA ARG A 722 7.78 43.27 -22.60
C ARG A 722 8.53 42.28 -23.47
N ARG A 723 9.81 42.57 -23.72
CA ARG A 723 10.66 41.67 -24.52
C ARG A 723 11.20 40.57 -23.63
N VAL A 724 10.79 39.33 -23.90
CA VAL A 724 11.17 38.14 -23.12
C VAL A 724 12.06 37.23 -23.97
N THR A 725 13.02 36.57 -23.34
CA THR A 725 13.81 35.48 -23.93
C THR A 725 13.49 34.19 -23.21
N VAL A 726 13.23 33.13 -23.97
CA VAL A 726 13.05 31.77 -23.45
C VAL A 726 14.17 30.87 -23.99
N SER A 727 14.72 30.04 -23.11
CA SER A 727 15.63 28.95 -23.45
C SER A 727 14.91 27.90 -24.29
N ALA A 728 15.66 27.00 -24.94
CA ALA A 728 15.05 25.88 -25.66
C ALA A 728 14.36 24.94 -24.66
N PHE A 729 13.18 24.43 -25.03
CA PHE A 729 12.39 23.51 -24.21
C PHE A 729 11.51 22.65 -25.10
N SER A 730 11.00 21.54 -24.56
CA SER A 730 10.01 20.70 -25.23
C SER A 730 8.65 20.93 -24.58
N ILE A 731 7.58 21.04 -25.37
CA ILE A 731 6.20 21.17 -24.91
C ILE A 731 5.34 20.02 -25.42
N ALA A 732 4.42 19.53 -24.59
CA ALA A 732 3.44 18.56 -25.04
C ALA A 732 2.60 19.17 -26.17
N LYS A 733 2.45 18.45 -27.28
CA LYS A 733 1.67 18.88 -28.44
C LYS A 733 0.22 19.17 -28.08
N TYR A 734 -0.30 18.44 -27.10
CA TYR A 734 -1.67 18.53 -26.60
C TYR A 734 -1.69 18.82 -25.09
N ALA A 735 -2.82 19.32 -24.60
CA ALA A 735 -3.14 19.24 -23.18
C ALA A 735 -3.17 17.79 -22.71
N VAL A 736 -2.93 17.55 -21.42
CA VAL A 736 -2.99 16.21 -20.84
C VAL A 736 -4.39 15.64 -21.04
N THR A 737 -4.50 14.50 -21.72
CA THR A 737 -5.78 13.82 -21.95
C THR A 737 -6.28 13.16 -20.68
N GLN A 738 -7.59 12.97 -20.57
CA GLN A 738 -8.19 12.21 -19.46
C GLN A 738 -7.64 10.78 -19.35
N GLU A 739 -7.35 10.11 -20.47
CA GLU A 739 -6.70 8.79 -20.46
C GLU A 739 -5.32 8.83 -19.82
N LEU A 740 -4.42 9.67 -20.35
CA LEU A 740 -3.09 9.82 -19.78
C LEU A 740 -3.13 10.22 -18.30
N TYR A 741 -4.06 11.11 -17.92
CA TYR A 741 -4.25 11.48 -16.52
C TYR A 741 -4.63 10.26 -15.67
N HIS A 742 -5.60 9.48 -16.13
CA HIS A 742 -6.03 8.24 -15.47
C HIS A 742 -4.91 7.20 -15.37
N ASP A 743 -4.13 7.00 -16.43
CA ASP A 743 -3.04 6.02 -16.44
C ASP A 743 -1.94 6.35 -15.44
N ILE A 744 -1.68 7.64 -15.21
CA ILE A 744 -0.63 8.11 -14.30
C ILE A 744 -1.16 8.29 -12.87
N MET A 745 -2.40 8.76 -12.70
CA MET A 745 -2.96 9.16 -11.40
C MET A 745 -3.97 8.16 -10.83
N CYS A 746 -4.36 7.15 -11.60
CA CYS A 746 -5.36 6.13 -11.25
C CYS A 746 -6.75 6.71 -10.91
N THR A 747 -7.02 7.95 -11.32
CA THR A 747 -8.29 8.66 -11.14
C THR A 747 -8.59 9.49 -12.38
N ASN A 748 -9.86 9.76 -12.64
CA ASN A 748 -10.28 10.73 -13.64
C ASN A 748 -11.28 11.70 -13.00
N PRO A 749 -10.88 12.94 -12.67
CA PRO A 749 -11.76 13.91 -12.03
C PRO A 749 -12.73 14.58 -13.00
N SER A 750 -12.58 14.37 -14.31
CA SER A 750 -13.16 15.23 -15.33
C SER A 750 -14.65 15.01 -15.60
N ASP A 751 -15.31 16.10 -15.99
CA ASP A 751 -16.69 16.13 -16.47
C ASP A 751 -16.77 17.09 -17.68
N PRO A 752 -17.33 16.68 -18.85
CA PRO A 752 -17.74 15.34 -19.22
C PRO A 752 -16.55 14.37 -19.41
N ILE A 753 -16.84 13.08 -19.28
CA ILE A 753 -15.86 12.00 -19.46
C ILE A 753 -15.65 11.71 -20.94
N GLY A 754 -14.40 11.64 -21.38
CA GLY A 754 -14.01 11.20 -22.72
C GLY A 754 -12.50 11.00 -22.82
N ARG A 755 -12.08 9.84 -23.37
CA ARG A 755 -10.68 9.39 -23.43
C ARG A 755 -9.73 10.45 -23.97
N ASP A 756 -10.07 11.00 -25.14
CA ASP A 756 -9.25 11.97 -25.87
C ASP A 756 -9.56 13.42 -25.50
N LEU A 757 -10.44 13.66 -24.52
CA LEU A 757 -10.70 15.01 -24.01
C LEU A 757 -9.56 15.47 -23.11
N PRO A 758 -9.27 16.77 -23.04
CA PRO A 758 -8.36 17.30 -22.03
C PRO A 758 -8.90 17.00 -20.63
N VAL A 759 -8.00 16.68 -19.70
CA VAL A 759 -8.34 16.56 -18.29
C VAL A 759 -8.78 17.93 -17.76
N ASN A 760 -9.85 17.94 -16.99
CA ASN A 760 -10.38 19.09 -16.29
C ASN A 760 -10.76 18.76 -14.84
N LEU A 761 -11.24 19.75 -14.06
CA LEU A 761 -11.49 19.62 -12.61
C LEU A 761 -10.21 19.26 -11.83
N VAL A 762 -9.08 19.79 -12.28
CA VAL A 762 -7.76 19.55 -11.68
C VAL A 762 -7.20 20.85 -11.12
N SER A 763 -6.72 20.80 -9.87
CA SER A 763 -6.06 21.93 -9.23
C SER A 763 -4.63 22.08 -9.74
N TRP A 764 -4.00 23.22 -9.43
CA TRP A 764 -2.59 23.41 -9.73
C TRP A 764 -1.72 22.37 -8.98
N PHE A 765 -2.11 22.00 -7.76
CA PHE A 765 -1.44 20.96 -6.98
C PHE A 765 -1.57 19.57 -7.63
N ASP A 766 -2.74 19.24 -8.16
CA ASP A 766 -2.95 17.98 -8.89
C ASP A 766 -2.06 17.91 -10.13
N ALA A 767 -1.92 19.02 -10.85
CA ALA A 767 -1.12 19.10 -12.06
C ALA A 767 0.40 18.95 -11.78
N VAL A 768 0.92 19.53 -10.69
CA VAL A 768 2.35 19.33 -10.31
C VAL A 768 2.62 17.92 -9.78
N VAL A 769 1.67 17.31 -9.06
CA VAL A 769 1.77 15.90 -8.65
C VAL A 769 1.79 15.01 -9.89
N PHE A 770 0.88 15.23 -10.84
CA PHE A 770 0.87 14.51 -12.11
C PHE A 770 2.21 14.63 -12.83
N CYS A 771 2.77 15.83 -12.97
CA CYS A 771 4.06 16.04 -13.62
C CYS A 771 5.18 15.20 -12.97
N ASN A 772 5.21 15.12 -11.65
CA ASN A 772 6.15 14.28 -10.91
C ASN A 772 5.92 12.79 -11.12
N GLN A 773 4.65 12.33 -11.16
CA GLN A 773 4.34 10.91 -11.41
C GLN A 773 4.68 10.52 -12.84
N LEU A 774 4.34 11.37 -13.82
CA LEU A 774 4.71 11.21 -15.21
C LEU A 774 6.25 11.16 -15.38
N SER A 775 6.98 12.00 -14.64
CA SER A 775 8.45 11.97 -14.62
C SER A 775 8.99 10.63 -14.10
N LYS A 776 8.44 10.12 -13.00
CA LYS A 776 8.84 8.82 -12.44
C LYS A 776 8.50 7.67 -13.40
N ALA A 777 7.32 7.71 -14.01
CA ALA A 777 6.90 6.72 -15.01
C ALA A 777 7.82 6.71 -16.24
N ALA A 778 8.34 7.88 -16.63
CA ALA A 778 9.32 8.02 -17.70
C ALA A 778 10.78 7.75 -17.27
N GLY A 779 11.04 7.42 -15.99
CA GLY A 779 12.40 7.25 -15.47
C GLY A 779 13.24 8.53 -15.40
N LEU A 780 12.60 9.70 -15.34
CA LEU A 780 13.22 11.02 -15.27
C LEU A 780 13.27 11.52 -13.82
N ARG A 781 14.17 12.47 -13.54
CA ARG A 781 14.21 13.15 -12.23
C ARG A 781 12.97 14.06 -12.11
N PRO A 782 12.11 13.88 -11.09
CA PRO A 782 10.93 14.72 -10.89
C PRO A 782 11.32 16.20 -10.75
N ALA A 783 10.53 17.10 -11.36
CA ALA A 783 10.82 18.53 -11.35
C ALA A 783 10.46 19.22 -10.03
N TYR A 784 9.59 18.64 -9.21
CA TYR A 784 9.09 19.28 -8.00
C TYR A 784 9.43 18.49 -6.73
N VAL A 785 9.79 19.21 -5.67
CA VAL A 785 9.78 18.70 -4.28
C VAL A 785 8.52 19.23 -3.62
N ILE A 786 7.70 18.32 -3.08
CA ILE A 786 6.34 18.62 -2.58
C ILE A 786 6.26 18.27 -1.09
N GLU A 787 5.96 19.25 -0.25
CA GLU A 787 5.74 19.11 1.19
C GLU A 787 4.45 19.84 1.60
N GLY A 788 3.32 19.12 1.56
CA GLY A 788 1.99 19.74 1.73
C GLY A 788 1.70 20.75 0.61
N GLU A 789 1.32 21.97 0.96
CA GLU A 789 1.10 23.08 0.00
C GLU A 789 2.40 23.77 -0.45
N TYR A 790 3.55 23.39 0.12
CA TYR A 790 4.84 23.94 -0.25
C TYR A 790 5.46 23.14 -1.40
N VAL A 791 5.63 23.79 -2.56
CA VAL A 791 6.16 23.18 -3.78
C VAL A 791 7.38 23.96 -4.29
N VAL A 792 8.52 23.27 -4.39
CA VAL A 792 9.78 23.83 -4.89
C VAL A 792 10.12 23.20 -6.23
N TRP A 793 10.46 24.02 -7.23
CA TRP A 793 10.90 23.57 -8.54
C TRP A 793 12.43 23.40 -8.58
N ASP A 794 12.87 22.15 -8.79
CA ASP A 794 14.25 21.79 -9.09
C ASP A 794 14.55 22.02 -10.58
N ARG A 795 15.24 23.12 -10.88
CA ARG A 795 15.51 23.53 -12.27
C ARG A 795 16.54 22.65 -13.00
N GLU A 796 17.28 21.83 -12.27
CA GLU A 796 18.27 20.91 -12.85
C GLU A 796 17.65 19.52 -13.14
N ALA A 797 16.37 19.34 -12.82
CA ALA A 797 15.63 18.12 -13.16
C ALA A 797 15.27 18.06 -14.64
N ASP A 798 15.28 16.85 -15.21
CA ASP A 798 14.96 16.57 -16.62
C ASP A 798 13.54 16.02 -16.82
N GLY A 799 12.75 15.96 -15.73
CA GLY A 799 11.36 15.54 -15.71
C GLY A 799 10.37 16.54 -16.29
N TYR A 800 9.12 16.13 -16.32
CA TYR A 800 7.98 16.95 -16.73
C TYR A 800 7.62 17.97 -15.66
N ARG A 801 7.12 19.11 -16.13
CA ARG A 801 6.67 20.24 -15.31
C ARG A 801 5.58 21.03 -16.03
N LEU A 802 4.93 21.94 -15.32
CA LEU A 802 4.08 22.95 -15.94
C LEU A 802 4.92 23.98 -16.73
N PRO A 803 4.39 24.53 -17.83
CA PRO A 803 5.02 25.63 -18.55
C PRO A 803 5.12 26.87 -17.65
N THR A 804 6.17 27.67 -17.83
CA THR A 804 6.07 29.06 -17.39
C THR A 804 5.10 29.81 -18.29
N GLU A 805 4.56 30.91 -17.80
CA GLU A 805 3.66 31.77 -18.56
C GLU A 805 4.28 32.24 -19.88
N ALA A 806 5.58 32.56 -19.86
CA ALA A 806 6.30 32.97 -21.06
C ALA A 806 6.56 31.82 -22.04
N GLU A 807 6.87 30.62 -21.55
CA GLU A 807 7.01 29.43 -22.39
C GLU A 807 5.71 29.11 -23.11
N TRP A 808 4.59 29.19 -22.38
CA TRP A 808 3.26 28.98 -22.94
C TRP A 808 2.95 30.00 -24.05
N GLU A 809 3.16 31.29 -23.77
CA GLU A 809 2.84 32.35 -24.74
C GLU A 809 3.77 32.30 -25.96
N TYR A 810 5.06 32.00 -25.77
CA TYR A 810 5.99 31.78 -26.87
C TYR A 810 5.56 30.60 -27.75
N ALA A 811 5.15 29.48 -27.13
CA ALA A 811 4.68 28.32 -27.85
C ALA A 811 3.39 28.59 -28.65
N ALA A 812 2.53 29.48 -28.16
CA ALA A 812 1.33 29.91 -28.86
C ALA A 812 1.64 30.87 -30.01
N ARG A 813 2.46 31.89 -29.78
CA ARG A 813 2.57 33.07 -30.66
C ARG A 813 3.80 33.09 -31.57
N GLY A 814 4.81 32.29 -31.25
CA GLY A 814 6.10 32.31 -31.95
C GLY A 814 6.93 33.58 -31.72
N PRO A 815 8.12 33.67 -32.32
CA PRO A 815 9.03 34.81 -32.18
C PRO A 815 8.44 36.13 -32.72
N ASP A 816 7.51 36.03 -33.68
CA ASP A 816 6.85 37.17 -34.32
C ASP A 816 5.70 37.74 -33.48
N GLY A 817 5.32 37.09 -32.37
CA GLY A 817 4.29 37.60 -31.45
C GLY A 817 2.90 37.66 -32.07
N LEU A 818 2.49 36.63 -32.83
CA LEU A 818 1.18 36.55 -33.48
C LEU A 818 0.02 36.75 -32.51
N ILE A 819 -1.08 37.36 -32.95
CA ILE A 819 -2.25 37.60 -32.09
C ILE A 819 -2.91 36.28 -31.66
N TYR A 820 -3.07 35.36 -32.61
CA TYR A 820 -3.60 34.01 -32.40
C TYR A 820 -2.58 32.95 -32.79
N PRO A 821 -2.72 31.69 -32.31
CA PRO A 821 -1.77 30.63 -32.66
C PRO A 821 -1.60 30.39 -34.17
N TRP A 822 -2.67 30.48 -34.94
CA TRP A 822 -2.67 30.25 -36.39
C TRP A 822 -2.30 31.49 -37.22
N GLY A 823 -2.16 32.68 -36.61
CA GLY A 823 -1.92 33.93 -37.33
C GLY A 823 -2.68 35.13 -36.78
N ASN A 824 -2.84 36.16 -37.62
CA ASN A 824 -3.52 37.42 -37.26
C ASN A 824 -4.94 37.52 -37.81
N GLU A 825 -5.42 36.46 -38.47
CA GLU A 825 -6.80 36.36 -38.94
C GLU A 825 -7.75 36.06 -37.76
N PRO A 826 -8.98 36.63 -37.75
CA PRO A 826 -9.96 36.38 -36.70
C PRO A 826 -10.28 34.89 -36.48
N PRO A 827 -10.67 34.49 -35.25
CA PRO A 827 -11.05 33.11 -34.94
C PRO A 827 -12.28 32.65 -35.75
N SER A 828 -12.36 31.34 -35.99
CA SER A 828 -13.51 30.67 -36.57
C SER A 828 -13.59 29.23 -36.08
N ASN A 829 -14.76 28.61 -36.22
CA ASN A 829 -15.00 27.22 -35.83
C ASN A 829 -14.21 26.15 -36.60
N GLN A 830 -13.35 26.53 -37.55
CA GLN A 830 -12.36 25.64 -38.18
C GLN A 830 -10.98 25.71 -37.50
N LEU A 831 -10.72 26.79 -36.76
CA LEU A 831 -9.43 27.14 -36.17
C LEU A 831 -9.41 26.86 -34.67
N CYS A 832 -10.51 27.11 -33.97
CA CYS A 832 -10.62 26.81 -32.55
C CYS A 832 -12.07 26.55 -32.17
N TRP A 833 -12.28 26.19 -30.91
CA TRP A 833 -13.60 26.29 -30.32
C TRP A 833 -13.92 27.78 -30.10
N ASP A 834 -14.99 28.28 -30.71
CA ASP A 834 -15.40 29.69 -30.69
C ASP A 834 -16.84 29.90 -30.18
N GLY A 835 -17.47 28.84 -29.65
CA GLY A 835 -18.85 28.89 -29.16
C GLY A 835 -19.95 28.73 -30.23
N GLU A 836 -19.62 28.79 -31.54
CA GLU A 836 -20.56 28.61 -32.66
C GLU A 836 -20.39 27.25 -33.36
N GLY A 837 -20.39 26.17 -32.57
CA GLY A 837 -20.24 24.81 -33.07
C GLY A 837 -21.25 24.45 -34.17
N ASN A 838 -20.74 24.31 -35.40
CA ASN A 838 -21.48 23.78 -36.54
C ASN A 838 -21.60 22.26 -36.37
N ASP A 839 -22.73 21.78 -35.84
CA ASP A 839 -23.11 20.38 -35.94
C ASP A 839 -24.55 20.29 -36.46
N MET A 840 -24.72 19.45 -37.47
CA MET A 840 -25.98 19.20 -38.16
C MET A 840 -27.03 18.64 -37.20
N GLY A 841 -27.75 19.52 -36.50
CA GLY A 841 -29.02 19.19 -35.83
C GLY A 841 -28.95 18.75 -34.37
N ARG A 842 -27.85 18.98 -33.64
CA ARG A 842 -27.82 18.83 -32.16
C ARG A 842 -27.32 20.14 -31.55
N GLY A 843 -28.14 20.76 -30.68
CA GLY A 843 -27.83 22.06 -30.06
C GLY A 843 -26.53 22.09 -29.25
N ARG A 844 -26.10 23.31 -28.86
CA ARG A 844 -24.87 23.67 -28.10
C ARG A 844 -24.21 22.48 -27.39
N ARG A 845 -23.02 22.05 -27.84
CA ARG A 845 -22.25 20.99 -27.15
C ARG A 845 -21.96 21.40 -25.70
N SER A 846 -22.06 20.43 -24.81
CA SER A 846 -21.85 20.56 -23.36
C SER A 846 -20.48 20.02 -22.94
N GLY A 847 -19.36 20.53 -23.48
CA GLY A 847 -18.01 20.05 -23.12
C GLY A 847 -16.86 20.49 -24.02
N PRO A 848 -15.60 20.20 -23.63
CA PRO A 848 -14.42 20.51 -24.43
C PRO A 848 -14.35 19.63 -25.68
N SER A 849 -13.48 20.00 -26.63
CA SER A 849 -13.20 19.18 -27.81
C SER A 849 -12.03 18.23 -27.56
N ALA A 850 -12.03 17.07 -28.22
CA ALA A 850 -10.92 16.13 -28.19
C ALA A 850 -9.62 16.80 -28.64
N VAL A 851 -8.52 16.44 -27.99
CA VAL A 851 -7.20 16.98 -28.36
C VAL A 851 -6.89 16.65 -29.82
N GLY A 852 -6.25 17.60 -30.51
CA GLY A 852 -5.98 17.50 -31.94
C GLY A 852 -7.14 17.92 -32.85
N SER A 853 -8.30 18.28 -32.30
CA SER A 853 -9.33 19.00 -33.06
C SER A 853 -8.77 20.31 -33.63
N TYR A 854 -9.29 20.77 -34.76
CA TYR A 854 -8.89 22.03 -35.43
C TYR A 854 -7.41 22.08 -35.84
N PRO A 855 -6.95 21.21 -36.75
CA PRO A 855 -5.55 21.21 -37.18
C PRO A 855 -5.08 22.50 -37.86
N ALA A 856 -5.99 23.27 -38.46
CA ALA A 856 -5.69 24.60 -39.01
C ALA A 856 -5.42 25.66 -37.92
N GLY A 857 -5.76 25.35 -36.66
CA GLY A 857 -5.55 26.20 -35.49
C GLY A 857 -4.21 26.00 -34.77
N ALA A 858 -3.31 25.18 -35.34
CA ALA A 858 -2.01 24.90 -34.73
C ALA A 858 -1.17 26.18 -34.59
N SER A 859 -0.33 26.23 -33.55
CA SER A 859 0.66 27.30 -33.41
C SER A 859 1.74 27.24 -34.50
N PRO A 860 2.60 28.26 -34.66
CA PRO A 860 3.69 28.23 -35.65
C PRO A 860 4.67 27.06 -35.46
N PHE A 861 4.69 26.47 -34.25
CA PHE A 861 5.50 25.31 -33.91
C PHE A 861 4.74 23.98 -34.02
N GLY A 862 3.47 24.00 -34.40
CA GLY A 862 2.62 22.81 -34.51
C GLY A 862 1.98 22.38 -33.19
N VAL A 863 1.99 23.23 -32.16
CA VAL A 863 1.34 22.95 -30.88
C VAL A 863 -0.17 23.15 -31.03
N MET A 864 -0.96 22.18 -30.58
CA MET A 864 -2.39 22.10 -30.88
C MET A 864 -3.24 22.62 -29.73
N ASN A 865 -4.43 23.09 -30.07
CA ASN A 865 -5.47 23.54 -29.12
C ASN A 865 -4.94 24.54 -28.08
N MET A 866 -4.04 25.44 -28.47
CA MET A 866 -3.49 26.46 -27.57
C MET A 866 -4.55 27.44 -27.08
N VAL A 867 -5.67 27.61 -27.81
CA VAL A 867 -6.75 28.51 -27.38
C VAL A 867 -8.15 27.92 -27.53
N GLY A 868 -9.08 28.33 -26.66
CA GLY A 868 -10.52 28.06 -26.72
C GLY A 868 -10.98 26.71 -26.20
N ASN A 869 -10.07 25.77 -25.89
CA ASN A 869 -10.46 24.44 -25.40
C ASN A 869 -10.57 24.41 -23.87
N VAL A 870 -9.46 24.38 -23.14
CA VAL A 870 -9.43 24.49 -21.67
C VAL A 870 -8.42 25.56 -21.27
N TRP A 871 -8.68 26.23 -20.15
CA TRP A 871 -7.66 27.01 -19.48
C TRP A 871 -6.53 26.09 -19.03
N GLU A 872 -5.29 26.55 -19.09
CA GLU A 872 -4.15 25.72 -18.73
C GLU A 872 -3.31 26.33 -17.63
N TRP A 873 -3.09 25.55 -16.58
CA TRP A 873 -2.21 25.93 -15.49
C TRP A 873 -0.78 26.21 -15.96
N CYS A 874 -0.26 27.37 -15.57
CA CYS A 874 1.15 27.71 -15.66
C CYS A 874 1.82 27.63 -14.27
N TRP A 875 3.14 27.53 -14.26
CA TRP A 875 3.93 27.55 -13.02
C TRP A 875 3.77 28.87 -12.25
N ASP A 876 3.71 29.99 -12.95
CA ASP A 876 3.86 31.34 -12.41
C ASP A 876 2.77 31.73 -11.40
N TRP A 877 3.18 32.44 -10.35
CA TRP A 877 2.25 33.24 -9.58
C TRP A 877 1.75 34.42 -10.43
N TYR A 878 0.46 34.74 -10.36
CA TYR A 878 -0.10 35.86 -11.10
C TYR A 878 0.38 37.21 -10.51
N GLY A 879 0.82 38.11 -11.38
CA GLY A 879 1.33 39.43 -11.01
C GLY A 879 1.54 40.34 -12.21
N ALA A 880 1.77 41.63 -11.93
CA ALA A 880 2.00 42.65 -12.95
C ALA A 880 3.28 42.39 -13.76
N TYR A 881 3.25 42.69 -15.06
CA TYR A 881 4.46 42.69 -15.88
C TYR A 881 5.45 43.74 -15.37
N ARG A 882 6.72 43.32 -15.27
CA ARG A 882 7.86 44.17 -14.89
C ARG A 882 8.81 44.21 -16.06
N ASP A 883 9.20 45.41 -16.48
CA ASP A 883 10.18 45.58 -17.56
C ASP A 883 11.59 45.73 -16.96
N ASP A 884 12.18 44.58 -16.62
CA ASP A 884 13.54 44.46 -16.07
C ASP A 884 14.29 43.38 -16.85
N ALA A 885 15.48 43.72 -17.34
CA ALA A 885 16.33 42.83 -18.13
C ALA A 885 16.73 41.55 -17.37
N GLU A 886 16.90 41.59 -16.04
CA GLU A 886 17.22 40.40 -15.23
C GLU A 886 16.01 39.44 -15.11
N VAL A 887 14.79 39.97 -15.18
CA VAL A 887 13.54 39.20 -15.03
C VAL A 887 13.00 38.72 -16.37
N ASN A 888 13.48 39.27 -17.48
CA ASN A 888 13.00 38.98 -18.83
C ASN A 888 13.69 37.79 -19.52
N SER A 889 14.68 37.15 -18.90
CA SER A 889 15.30 35.90 -19.39
C SER A 889 14.78 34.71 -18.59
N ASP A 890 14.08 33.77 -19.24
CA ASP A 890 13.40 32.64 -18.61
C ASP A 890 12.54 33.03 -17.39
N PRO A 891 11.58 33.97 -17.54
CA PRO A 891 10.75 34.43 -16.42
C PRO A 891 9.95 33.26 -15.83
N ILE A 892 9.88 33.25 -14.49
CA ILE A 892 9.13 32.26 -13.69
C ILE A 892 8.04 32.91 -12.82
N GLY A 893 7.75 34.19 -13.07
CA GLY A 893 6.83 35.00 -12.30
C GLY A 893 7.38 35.43 -10.93
N PRO A 894 6.55 36.09 -10.10
CA PRO A 894 6.87 36.41 -8.71
C PRO A 894 7.17 35.15 -7.88
N SER A 895 7.98 35.27 -6.83
CA SER A 895 8.30 34.14 -5.93
C SER A 895 7.18 33.77 -4.95
N ILE A 896 6.22 34.68 -4.74
CA ILE A 896 5.03 34.50 -3.90
C ILE A 896 3.81 35.10 -4.57
N GLY A 897 2.63 34.53 -4.33
CA GLY A 897 1.36 35.02 -4.87
C GLY A 897 0.17 34.39 -4.17
N LYS A 898 -1.03 34.82 -4.56
CA LYS A 898 -2.31 34.25 -4.09
C LYS A 898 -2.97 33.35 -5.13
N GLU A 899 -2.77 33.65 -6.40
CA GLU A 899 -3.42 32.99 -7.54
C GLU A 899 -2.34 32.62 -8.56
N ARG A 900 -2.50 31.49 -9.23
CA ARG A 900 -1.60 31.02 -10.30
C ARG A 900 -2.13 31.48 -11.64
N VAL A 901 -1.23 31.66 -12.59
CA VAL A 901 -1.59 32.03 -13.97
C VAL A 901 -2.27 30.85 -14.67
N ILE A 902 -3.34 31.15 -15.41
CA ILE A 902 -3.94 30.26 -16.41
C ILE A 902 -3.95 30.94 -17.79
N ARG A 903 -3.78 30.16 -18.85
CA ARG A 903 -3.72 30.65 -20.25
C ARG A 903 -4.62 29.85 -21.19
N GLY A 904 -5.00 30.44 -22.33
CA GLY A 904 -5.64 29.72 -23.45
C GLY A 904 -7.15 29.89 -23.63
N GLY A 905 -7.93 30.25 -22.62
CA GLY A 905 -9.39 30.30 -22.78
C GLY A 905 -10.03 28.92 -22.66
N SER A 906 -11.32 28.88 -22.33
CA SER A 906 -12.06 27.65 -22.08
C SER A 906 -13.38 27.64 -22.82
N TRP A 907 -13.85 26.43 -23.18
CA TRP A 907 -15.09 26.19 -23.89
C TRP A 907 -16.35 26.75 -23.20
N LEU A 908 -16.25 27.06 -21.91
CA LEU A 908 -17.33 27.62 -21.09
C LEU A 908 -17.67 29.08 -21.43
N TYR A 909 -16.74 29.82 -22.02
CA TYR A 909 -16.86 31.26 -22.23
C TYR A 909 -16.84 31.58 -23.72
N ASP A 910 -17.80 32.39 -24.15
CA ASP A 910 -18.03 32.78 -25.55
C ASP A 910 -17.48 34.18 -25.86
N ASP A 911 -16.52 34.69 -25.07
CA ASP A 911 -15.88 35.98 -25.30
C ASP A 911 -14.67 35.84 -26.28
N PRO A 912 -14.73 36.43 -27.48
CA PRO A 912 -13.63 36.41 -28.45
C PRO A 912 -12.33 37.05 -27.92
N SER A 913 -12.39 37.86 -26.85
CA SER A 913 -11.20 38.42 -26.21
C SER A 913 -10.28 37.33 -25.60
N MET A 914 -10.86 36.19 -25.19
CA MET A 914 -10.20 35.11 -24.44
C MET A 914 -9.46 34.11 -25.32
N VAL A 915 -9.64 34.14 -26.64
CA VAL A 915 -8.97 33.21 -27.58
C VAL A 915 -7.68 33.78 -28.16
N ARG A 916 -7.14 34.89 -27.62
CA ARG A 916 -5.84 35.46 -28.01
C ARG A 916 -4.70 34.79 -27.26
N GLY A 917 -3.53 34.64 -27.92
CA GLY A 917 -2.35 34.05 -27.28
C GLY A 917 -1.80 34.90 -26.12
N ALA A 918 -2.03 36.22 -26.15
CA ALA A 918 -1.60 37.15 -25.10
C ALA A 918 -2.53 37.17 -23.87
N TYR A 919 -3.76 36.66 -24.02
CA TYR A 919 -4.74 36.73 -22.95
C TYR A 919 -4.29 35.87 -21.77
N ARG A 920 -4.47 36.40 -20.56
CA ARG A 920 -4.08 35.76 -19.32
C ARG A 920 -5.20 35.92 -18.30
N ASP A 921 -5.35 34.91 -17.44
CA ASP A 921 -6.21 35.01 -16.27
C ASP A 921 -5.53 34.32 -15.08
N LYS A 922 -6.24 34.24 -13.96
CA LYS A 922 -5.74 33.69 -12.71
C LYS A 922 -6.78 32.87 -12.00
N SER A 923 -6.32 31.90 -11.23
CA SER A 923 -7.18 31.12 -10.36
C SER A 923 -6.42 30.68 -9.10
N ALA A 924 -7.16 30.45 -8.01
CA ALA A 924 -6.57 29.96 -6.78
C ALA A 924 -5.96 28.57 -7.01
N PRO A 925 -4.77 28.25 -6.44
CA PRO A 925 -4.04 27.02 -6.76
C PRO A 925 -4.77 25.73 -6.36
N ASP A 926 -5.70 25.80 -5.41
CA ASP A 926 -6.56 24.71 -4.93
C ASP A 926 -7.89 24.58 -5.71
N ASN A 927 -8.19 25.52 -6.60
CA ASN A 927 -9.44 25.53 -7.36
C ASN A 927 -9.47 24.39 -8.40
N GLN A 928 -10.57 23.64 -8.43
CA GLN A 928 -10.84 22.57 -9.40
C GLN A 928 -12.03 22.99 -10.26
N ASP A 929 -11.78 23.83 -11.27
CA ASP A 929 -12.81 24.33 -12.17
C ASP A 929 -12.96 23.40 -13.37
N ILE A 930 -14.20 23.22 -13.83
CA ILE A 930 -14.49 22.39 -15.00
C ILE A 930 -13.83 22.97 -16.24
N GLY A 931 -13.64 24.29 -16.35
CA GLY A 931 -12.98 24.92 -17.49
C GLY A 931 -11.45 24.81 -17.52
N ILE A 932 -10.80 24.27 -16.47
CA ILE A 932 -9.35 24.31 -16.28
C ILE A 932 -8.72 22.91 -16.35
N GLY A 933 -7.69 22.79 -17.19
CA GLY A 933 -6.77 21.65 -17.32
C GLY A 933 -5.31 22.10 -17.31
N PHE A 934 -4.43 21.34 -17.95
CA PHE A 934 -3.01 21.71 -18.08
C PHE A 934 -2.29 20.91 -19.18
N ARG A 935 -1.08 21.37 -19.54
CA ARG A 935 -0.13 20.65 -20.39
C ARG A 935 1.25 20.60 -19.75
N CYS A 936 2.08 19.66 -20.20
CA CYS A 936 3.44 19.48 -19.67
C CYS A 936 4.50 20.08 -20.60
N VAL A 937 5.59 20.55 -20.01
CA VAL A 937 6.85 20.87 -20.70
C VAL A 937 8.03 20.14 -20.05
N ARG A 938 9.16 20.14 -20.74
CA ARG A 938 10.46 19.67 -20.26
C ARG A 938 11.54 20.68 -20.66
N SER A 939 12.51 20.90 -19.77
CA SER A 939 13.69 21.69 -20.10
C SER A 939 14.54 20.95 -21.13
N ALA A 940 15.14 21.67 -22.10
CA ALA A 940 16.08 21.02 -23.04
C ALA A 940 17.25 20.40 -22.28
N ARG A 941 17.67 19.18 -22.67
CA ARG A 941 18.85 18.53 -22.09
C ARG A 941 20.08 19.43 -22.33
N ARG A 942 20.72 19.87 -21.24
CA ARG A 942 22.02 20.54 -21.28
C ARG A 942 23.14 19.57 -21.64
#